data_AF-A0A5M3VPL7-F1
#
_entry.id   AF-A0A5M3VPL7-F1
#
_cell.length_a   1.000
_cell.length_b   1.000
_cell.length_c   1.000
_cell.angle_alpha   90.00
_cell.angle_beta   90.00
_cell.angle_gamma   90.00
#
_symmetry.space_group_name_H-M   'P 1'
#
loop_
_entity.id
_entity.type
_entity.pdbx_description
1 polymer ?
#
loop_
_entity_poly.entity_id
_entity_poly.type
_entity_poly.pdbx_seq_one_letter_code
_entity_poly.pdbx_strand_id
1 'polypeptide(L)'
;MAAIGFTVPLTAPAQAAPGYVQVTLAKGAAETGEPMGLTVLPNRGVLHTSRDGTIRYTDVLGNTKVALTIPVYTHDEEGLQSIKADPNFATNRWVYVYYAPPLTTPGGDAPSDGTAAQFAPFNGVNRLARYTVNADHTLNAASQVTILDVPTSRGMCCHVGGDIDFDAAGNLYLSTGDDTNPFASDGYTPIDERTTRNPAFDAQRTSGNSNDLRGKVLRIKPGATGGYTVPAGNMFAAGTANTRPEIYAMGFRNPFRMSVDKATGVVYLGDYGPDSGTASASRGPAASVSFERITQPGFYGWPYCSQFNVPYVEYTFPSGPSSGAYNCAGGPTNNSPRNTGITTLPASRAAWLPYGVGQDPASLCCGSWSPMGGVVYRYNAALASSVKFPQSMDGKAFLGEFGRRWIKAATVTSTGGAGAIEAFPWSGTQVMDMEFGPDGALYVLDYGTGWFGGDANSAVYRIEYNSGTTGSAPIAAASANPTSGNAPLTVQFSSAGTSDPDGNPITYAWDFTTNGSTDSTAANPSFTYTGNGQFTATLTVTDSTGLQATASAVINVGQATVTLSQPVNGRVFNFGDAIPFQISVSDPNSPTIDCSRVKLTYILGHDSHGHPLTSATGCSGTIQTTVDGEHDANANVFGVFDAEYTPVGSTTSVHATQAVTQPRARQAEHYNAQQGVTIVTKASANGGRAIGTTENGDWISFTPYNLTGVTSFTARVASAGVGGTLTIRSGSATGPVVGTATVAPTGGWENWVNVTGTVTPPAGTVNLFLVFTGGAGALFDLDSFTFASGTPPTGTNLALNKPATASSAESGTYPASAAVDASATTRWSSLFSDPQWIQVDLGATYTINRVRLVWEAAYGSAYQIQTSPNGTTWTTARSVTGGNGGEDDNTGLNNSTRYVRIYGTTRGTAWGYSLFTFEVYGS
;
A
#
# COMPACT_ATOMS: atom_id res chain seq x y z
N MET A 1 36.82 1.79 10.83
CA MET A 1 37.18 0.86 9.74
C MET A 1 36.63 1.44 8.46
N ALA A 2 37.47 1.58 7.42
CA ALA A 2 37.16 2.31 6.20
C ALA A 2 36.05 1.61 5.41
N ALA A 3 34.86 2.21 5.37
CA ALA A 3 33.78 1.81 4.49
C ALA A 3 34.04 2.43 3.11
N ILE A 4 34.38 1.58 2.15
CA ILE A 4 34.50 1.94 0.74
C ILE A 4 33.08 2.16 0.23
N GLY A 5 32.75 3.40 -0.10
CA GLY A 5 31.44 3.79 -0.61
C GLY A 5 31.19 3.19 -2.00
N PHE A 6 30.15 2.39 -2.12
CA PHE A 6 29.61 1.99 -3.42
C PHE A 6 28.53 3.00 -3.82
N THR A 7 28.85 3.82 -4.81
CA THR A 7 27.87 4.44 -5.69
C THR A 7 27.17 3.32 -6.47
N VAL A 8 25.87 3.14 -6.26
CA VAL A 8 25.03 2.38 -7.19
C VAL A 8 24.24 3.42 -7.97
N PRO A 9 24.55 3.68 -9.25
CA PRO A 9 23.62 4.37 -10.11
C PRO A 9 22.32 3.57 -10.11
N LEU A 10 21.16 4.22 -10.18
CA LEU A 10 19.99 3.60 -10.80
C LEU A 10 20.44 3.26 -12.23
N THR A 11 20.94 2.04 -12.41
CA THR A 11 21.26 1.51 -13.72
C THR A 11 19.97 1.61 -14.51
N ALA A 12 20.05 2.24 -15.69
CA ALA A 12 19.08 2.00 -16.74
C ALA A 12 18.71 0.51 -16.75
N PRO A 13 17.43 0.13 -16.99
CA PRO A 13 17.00 -1.25 -16.93
C PRO A 13 18.06 -2.11 -17.62
N ALA A 14 18.64 -3.05 -16.86
CA ALA A 14 19.73 -3.86 -17.36
C ALA A 14 19.24 -4.43 -18.69
N GLN A 15 19.94 -4.07 -19.77
CA GLN A 15 19.66 -4.61 -21.10
C GLN A 15 19.56 -6.12 -20.92
N ALA A 16 18.43 -6.69 -21.38
CA ALA A 16 18.12 -8.10 -21.17
C ALA A 16 19.37 -8.93 -21.46
N ALA A 17 19.75 -9.81 -20.54
CA ALA A 17 20.76 -10.82 -20.85
C ALA A 17 20.35 -11.46 -22.20
N PRO A 18 21.27 -11.61 -23.17
CA PRO A 18 20.90 -11.99 -24.53
C PRO A 18 19.95 -13.18 -24.53
N GLY A 19 18.77 -12.99 -25.12
CA GLY A 19 17.78 -14.04 -25.33
C GLY A 19 16.48 -13.93 -24.54
N TYR A 20 16.34 -13.11 -23.49
CA TYR A 20 15.05 -13.00 -22.79
C TYR A 20 14.13 -11.95 -23.42
N VAL A 21 12.86 -12.32 -23.66
CA VAL A 21 11.82 -11.44 -24.22
C VAL A 21 10.62 -11.43 -23.29
N GLN A 22 10.12 -10.24 -22.94
CA GLN A 22 8.91 -10.06 -22.14
C GLN A 22 7.71 -9.79 -23.06
N VAL A 23 6.81 -10.76 -23.17
CA VAL A 23 5.55 -10.67 -23.93
C VAL A 23 4.44 -10.19 -22.99
N THR A 24 3.74 -9.13 -23.40
CA THR A 24 2.56 -8.63 -22.65
C THR A 24 1.33 -9.43 -23.06
N LEU A 25 0.62 -10.03 -22.11
CA LEU A 25 -0.62 -10.78 -22.37
C LEU A 25 -1.87 -9.98 -21.98
N ALA A 26 -1.83 -9.24 -20.88
CA ALA A 26 -2.91 -8.35 -20.46
C ALA A 26 -2.28 -7.11 -19.83
N LYS A 27 -2.89 -5.92 -20.00
CA LYS A 27 -2.35 -4.69 -19.43
C LYS A 27 -3.44 -3.69 -19.03
N GLY A 28 -3.23 -3.07 -17.87
CA GLY A 28 -4.09 -2.07 -17.29
C GLY A 28 -5.16 -2.68 -16.38
N ALA A 29 -5.60 -1.89 -15.40
CA ALA A 29 -6.67 -2.24 -14.46
C ALA A 29 -7.97 -2.73 -15.13
N ALA A 30 -8.27 -2.31 -16.37
CA ALA A 30 -9.43 -2.82 -17.10
C ALA A 30 -9.31 -4.33 -17.41
N GLU A 31 -8.11 -4.79 -17.75
CA GLU A 31 -7.84 -6.19 -18.07
C GLU A 31 -7.40 -7.01 -16.88
N THR A 32 -6.91 -6.40 -15.79
CA THR A 32 -6.37 -7.14 -14.63
C THR A 32 -7.12 -6.91 -13.32
N GLY A 33 -7.84 -5.79 -13.18
CA GLY A 33 -8.34 -5.32 -11.88
C GLY A 33 -7.21 -5.03 -10.90
N GLU A 34 -7.43 -5.28 -9.61
CA GLU A 34 -6.41 -5.29 -8.57
C GLU A 34 -5.76 -6.68 -8.49
N PRO A 35 -4.64 -6.93 -9.19
CA PRO A 35 -4.18 -8.29 -9.48
C PRO A 35 -3.71 -8.98 -8.19
N MET A 36 -4.13 -10.22 -7.95
CA MET A 36 -3.72 -10.97 -6.75
C MET A 36 -3.01 -12.29 -7.08
N GLY A 37 -3.66 -13.28 -7.70
CA GLY A 37 -3.01 -14.57 -8.01
C GLY A 37 -3.20 -14.98 -9.46
N LEU A 38 -2.35 -15.86 -9.97
CA LEU A 38 -2.49 -16.47 -11.29
C LEU A 38 -2.33 -17.99 -11.26
N THR A 39 -2.84 -18.64 -12.30
CA THR A 39 -2.46 -20.00 -12.64
C THR A 39 -2.39 -20.19 -14.15
N VAL A 40 -1.34 -20.87 -14.60
CA VAL A 40 -1.13 -21.18 -16.02
C VAL A 40 -1.75 -22.53 -16.37
N LEU A 41 -2.67 -22.54 -17.33
CA LEU A 41 -3.37 -23.74 -17.78
C LEU A 41 -2.55 -24.53 -18.82
N PRO A 42 -2.86 -25.82 -19.05
CA PRO A 42 -2.15 -26.64 -20.05
C PRO A 42 -2.16 -26.08 -21.48
N ASN A 43 -3.17 -25.28 -21.83
CA ASN A 43 -3.26 -24.61 -23.14
C ASN A 43 -2.49 -23.28 -23.19
N ARG A 44 -1.69 -22.95 -22.16
CA ARG A 44 -0.93 -21.70 -21.99
C ARG A 44 -1.76 -20.44 -21.70
N GLY A 45 -3.07 -20.57 -21.56
CA GLY A 45 -3.91 -19.50 -21.05
C GLY A 45 -3.74 -19.33 -19.54
N VAL A 46 -3.98 -18.13 -19.05
CA VAL A 46 -3.79 -17.73 -17.65
C VAL A 46 -5.15 -17.40 -17.05
N LEU A 47 -5.51 -18.06 -15.95
CA LEU A 47 -6.55 -17.56 -15.07
C LEU A 47 -5.90 -16.68 -14.02
N HIS A 48 -6.41 -15.47 -13.81
CA HIS A 48 -5.89 -14.55 -12.80
C HIS A 48 -7.02 -13.88 -12.03
N THR A 49 -6.73 -13.51 -10.80
CA THR A 49 -7.70 -12.94 -9.86
C THR A 49 -7.47 -11.45 -9.65
N SER A 50 -8.58 -10.76 -9.40
CA SER A 50 -8.61 -9.40 -8.87
C SER A 50 -9.23 -9.43 -7.48
N ARG A 51 -8.72 -8.62 -6.55
CA ARG A 51 -9.14 -8.63 -5.12
C ARG A 51 -10.64 -8.37 -4.94
N ASP A 52 -11.25 -7.62 -5.84
CA ASP A 52 -12.69 -7.34 -5.92
C ASP A 52 -13.59 -8.56 -6.19
N GLY A 53 -13.00 -9.75 -6.35
CA GLY A 53 -13.73 -11.00 -6.61
C GLY A 53 -13.81 -11.40 -8.08
N THR A 54 -13.23 -10.61 -8.99
CA THR A 54 -13.25 -10.91 -10.42
C THR A 54 -12.14 -11.89 -10.79
N ILE A 55 -12.49 -12.99 -11.46
CA ILE A 55 -11.57 -13.94 -12.08
C ILE A 55 -11.61 -13.70 -13.59
N ARG A 56 -10.44 -13.57 -14.22
CA ARG A 56 -10.30 -13.37 -15.66
C ARG A 56 -9.52 -14.51 -16.28
N TYR A 57 -9.77 -14.76 -17.56
CA TYR A 57 -9.00 -15.64 -18.40
C TYR A 57 -8.35 -14.82 -19.51
N THR A 58 -7.03 -14.92 -19.61
CA THR A 58 -6.21 -14.33 -20.68
C THR A 58 -5.60 -15.47 -21.50
N ASP A 59 -5.85 -15.53 -22.79
CA ASP A 59 -5.31 -16.60 -23.64
C ASP A 59 -3.84 -16.37 -24.05
N VAL A 60 -3.28 -17.29 -24.83
CA VAL A 60 -1.88 -17.25 -25.29
C VAL A 60 -1.58 -16.06 -26.22
N LEU A 61 -2.61 -15.50 -26.83
CA LEU A 61 -2.60 -14.32 -27.69
C LEU A 61 -3.09 -13.09 -26.91
N GLY A 62 -3.14 -13.11 -25.58
CA GLY A 62 -3.50 -11.94 -24.79
C GLY A 62 -4.96 -11.50 -24.86
N ASN A 63 -5.87 -12.29 -25.43
CA ASN A 63 -7.30 -11.96 -25.36
C ASN A 63 -7.80 -12.21 -23.93
N THR A 64 -8.31 -11.15 -23.29
CA THR A 64 -8.76 -11.21 -21.89
C THR A 64 -10.28 -11.10 -21.78
N LYS A 65 -10.87 -11.95 -20.94
CA LYS A 65 -12.30 -11.90 -20.58
C LYS A 65 -12.55 -12.24 -19.11
N VAL A 66 -13.66 -11.76 -18.58
CA VAL A 66 -14.15 -12.19 -17.26
C VAL A 66 -14.61 -13.65 -17.33
N ALA A 67 -14.07 -14.48 -16.46
CA ALA A 67 -14.39 -15.89 -16.33
C ALA A 67 -15.48 -16.16 -15.27
N LEU A 68 -15.46 -15.40 -14.16
CA LEU A 68 -16.47 -15.39 -13.09
C LEU A 68 -16.23 -14.20 -12.17
N THR A 69 -17.29 -13.65 -11.57
CA THR A 69 -17.19 -12.73 -10.43
C THR A 69 -17.80 -13.40 -9.19
N ILE A 70 -17.04 -13.43 -8.10
CA ILE A 70 -17.45 -14.00 -6.82
C ILE A 70 -17.75 -12.86 -5.85
N PRO A 71 -18.90 -12.84 -5.17
CA PRO A 71 -19.15 -11.88 -4.10
C PRO A 71 -18.13 -12.06 -2.96
N VAL A 72 -17.46 -10.98 -2.59
CA VAL A 72 -16.42 -10.97 -1.56
C VAL A 72 -16.67 -9.89 -0.51
N TYR A 73 -16.19 -10.13 0.71
CA TYR A 73 -16.01 -9.11 1.74
C TYR A 73 -14.74 -8.32 1.42
N THR A 74 -14.86 -7.00 1.30
CA THR A 74 -13.75 -6.10 1.00
C THR A 74 -13.60 -5.08 2.14
N HIS A 75 -12.64 -5.35 3.02
CA HIS A 75 -12.16 -4.47 4.06
C HIS A 75 -10.67 -4.76 4.27
N ASP A 76 -9.84 -3.75 4.47
CA ASP A 76 -8.37 -3.90 4.53
C ASP A 76 -7.83 -4.72 3.33
N GLU A 77 -7.11 -5.81 3.61
CA GLU A 77 -6.50 -6.74 2.63
C GLU A 77 -7.45 -7.84 2.15
N GLU A 78 -8.67 -7.88 2.68
CA GLU A 78 -9.61 -8.96 2.41
C GLU A 78 -10.21 -8.86 1.00
N GLY A 79 -10.61 -10.02 0.47
CA GLY A 79 -11.12 -10.14 -0.89
C GLY A 79 -10.80 -11.51 -1.49
N LEU A 80 -10.67 -11.56 -2.81
CA LEU A 80 -10.22 -12.74 -3.54
C LEU A 80 -8.68 -12.76 -3.65
N GLN A 81 -8.02 -13.78 -3.10
CA GLN A 81 -6.56 -13.83 -2.96
C GLN A 81 -5.86 -14.59 -4.08
N SER A 82 -6.15 -15.88 -4.26
CA SER A 82 -5.40 -16.73 -5.19
C SER A 82 -6.30 -17.73 -5.91
N ILE A 83 -5.79 -18.24 -7.04
CA ILE A 83 -6.39 -19.28 -7.87
C ILE A 83 -5.32 -20.28 -8.30
N LYS A 84 -5.61 -21.58 -8.23
CA LYS A 84 -4.70 -22.63 -8.70
C LYS A 84 -5.40 -23.75 -9.44
N ALA A 85 -4.88 -24.11 -10.61
CA ALA A 85 -5.36 -25.27 -11.35
C ALA A 85 -4.98 -26.57 -10.63
N ASP A 86 -5.93 -27.51 -10.59
CA ASP A 86 -5.66 -28.86 -10.10
C ASP A 86 -4.58 -29.52 -10.97
N PRO A 87 -3.66 -30.32 -10.40
CA PRO A 87 -2.65 -31.02 -11.20
C PRO A 87 -3.23 -31.90 -12.32
N ASN A 88 -4.49 -32.35 -12.18
CA ASN A 88 -5.22 -33.10 -13.20
C ASN A 88 -6.17 -32.24 -14.04
N PHE A 89 -5.96 -30.93 -14.14
CA PHE A 89 -6.81 -29.97 -14.84
C PHE A 89 -7.20 -30.43 -16.26
N ALA A 90 -6.27 -31.05 -16.99
CA ALA A 90 -6.52 -31.57 -18.33
C ALA A 90 -7.69 -32.58 -18.41
N THR A 91 -8.05 -33.19 -17.28
CA THR A 91 -9.14 -34.17 -17.17
C THR A 91 -10.33 -33.65 -16.37
N ASN A 92 -10.11 -33.08 -15.18
CA ASN A 92 -11.19 -32.67 -14.28
C ASN A 92 -11.63 -31.21 -14.48
N ARG A 93 -10.78 -30.38 -15.11
CA ARG A 93 -10.95 -28.93 -15.27
C ARG A 93 -11.23 -28.19 -13.95
N TRP A 94 -10.65 -28.65 -12.85
CA TRP A 94 -10.84 -28.05 -11.54
C TRP A 94 -9.83 -26.95 -11.25
N VAL A 95 -10.31 -25.88 -10.61
CA VAL A 95 -9.48 -24.84 -10.01
C VAL A 95 -9.89 -24.64 -8.56
N TYR A 96 -8.92 -24.28 -7.72
CA TYR A 96 -9.13 -23.94 -6.32
C TYR A 96 -8.92 -22.44 -6.14
N VAL A 97 -9.78 -21.82 -5.33
CA VAL A 97 -9.86 -20.38 -5.14
C VAL A 97 -9.92 -20.09 -3.64
N TYR A 98 -9.15 -19.11 -3.17
CA TYR A 98 -9.17 -18.67 -1.78
C TYR A 98 -9.69 -17.23 -1.68
N TYR A 99 -10.78 -17.03 -0.94
CA TYR A 99 -11.46 -15.73 -0.90
C TYR A 99 -12.21 -15.47 0.41
N ALA A 100 -12.49 -14.21 0.68
CA ALA A 100 -13.28 -13.73 1.80
C ALA A 100 -14.78 -13.65 1.43
N PRO A 101 -15.66 -14.60 1.81
CA PRO A 101 -17.10 -14.42 1.61
C PRO A 101 -17.67 -13.27 2.49
N PRO A 102 -18.69 -12.52 2.02
CA PRO A 102 -19.34 -11.45 2.79
C PRO A 102 -19.90 -11.87 4.16
N LEU A 103 -20.50 -13.07 4.22
CA LEU A 103 -21.23 -13.59 5.38
C LEU A 103 -22.24 -12.56 5.94
N THR A 104 -22.45 -12.55 7.25
CA THR A 104 -23.24 -11.54 7.99
C THR A 104 -22.34 -10.52 8.70
N THR A 105 -21.05 -10.49 8.35
CA THR A 105 -20.06 -9.60 8.97
C THR A 105 -20.38 -8.15 8.64
N PRO A 106 -20.38 -7.22 9.62
CA PRO A 106 -20.51 -5.80 9.34
C PRO A 106 -19.40 -5.30 8.42
N GLY A 107 -19.72 -4.30 7.58
CA GLY A 107 -18.70 -3.49 6.92
C GLY A 107 -18.08 -2.47 7.88
N GLY A 108 -16.86 -2.01 7.58
CA GLY A 108 -16.11 -1.04 8.37
C GLY A 108 -15.32 -1.65 9.52
N ASP A 109 -14.76 -0.78 10.37
CA ASP A 109 -13.82 -1.17 11.42
C ASP A 109 -14.50 -1.84 12.62
N ALA A 110 -13.87 -2.90 13.11
CA ALA A 110 -14.11 -3.48 14.41
C ALA A 110 -13.49 -2.58 15.50
N PRO A 111 -14.11 -2.46 16.68
CA PRO A 111 -13.55 -1.64 17.74
C PRO A 111 -12.22 -2.25 18.25
N SER A 112 -11.20 -1.40 18.45
CA SER A 112 -9.90 -1.81 18.98
C SER A 112 -9.96 -2.22 20.46
N ASP A 113 -10.92 -1.68 21.22
CA ASP A 113 -11.21 -2.02 22.61
C ASP A 113 -12.70 -2.25 22.82
N GLY A 114 -13.07 -3.15 23.73
CA GLY A 114 -14.46 -3.52 23.97
C GLY A 114 -14.63 -4.87 24.65
N THR A 115 -15.85 -5.37 24.59
CA THR A 115 -16.24 -6.69 25.11
C THR A 115 -16.23 -7.74 24.01
N ALA A 116 -16.12 -9.01 24.38
CA ALA A 116 -16.22 -10.13 23.43
C ALA A 116 -17.50 -10.08 22.57
N ALA A 117 -18.62 -9.60 23.13
CA ALA A 117 -19.87 -9.45 22.40
C ALA A 117 -19.82 -8.37 21.30
N GLN A 118 -18.98 -7.34 21.46
CA GLN A 118 -18.78 -6.31 20.44
C GLN A 118 -17.83 -6.76 19.33
N PHE A 119 -16.90 -7.67 19.62
CA PHE A 119 -16.02 -8.25 18.62
C PHE A 119 -16.68 -9.38 17.83
N ALA A 120 -17.57 -10.14 18.45
CA ALA A 120 -18.18 -11.35 17.86
C ALA A 120 -18.83 -11.17 16.48
N PRO A 121 -19.52 -10.05 16.16
CA PRO A 121 -20.08 -9.82 14.83
C PRO A 121 -19.04 -9.77 13.70
N PHE A 122 -17.77 -9.49 14.03
CA PHE A 122 -16.68 -9.39 13.08
C PHE A 122 -15.93 -10.71 12.87
N ASN A 123 -16.33 -11.81 13.54
CA ASN A 123 -15.75 -13.11 13.27
C ASN A 123 -16.19 -13.62 11.89
N GLY A 124 -15.23 -13.86 11.00
CA GLY A 124 -15.47 -14.37 9.66
C GLY A 124 -14.61 -15.60 9.32
N VAL A 125 -14.62 -15.97 8.04
CA VAL A 125 -13.72 -17.00 7.49
C VAL A 125 -13.18 -16.54 6.15
N ASN A 126 -11.95 -16.92 5.82
CA ASN A 126 -11.47 -17.01 4.44
C ASN A 126 -11.65 -18.45 3.95
N ARG A 127 -12.19 -18.62 2.75
CA ARG A 127 -12.69 -19.88 2.23
C ARG A 127 -11.84 -20.38 1.07
N LEU A 128 -11.31 -21.59 1.21
CA LEU A 128 -10.81 -22.39 0.11
C LEU A 128 -11.98 -23.15 -0.53
N ALA A 129 -12.24 -22.86 -1.80
CA ALA A 129 -13.28 -23.51 -2.59
C ALA A 129 -12.74 -24.04 -3.91
N ARG A 130 -13.44 -25.03 -4.47
CA ARG A 130 -13.15 -25.58 -5.79
C ARG A 130 -14.28 -25.23 -6.77
N TYR A 131 -13.92 -24.87 -7.99
CA TYR A 131 -14.82 -24.64 -9.12
C TYR A 131 -14.42 -25.52 -10.31
N THR A 132 -15.37 -25.76 -11.21
CA THR A 132 -15.13 -26.40 -12.51
C THR A 132 -15.09 -25.34 -13.60
N VAL A 133 -14.06 -25.39 -14.45
CA VAL A 133 -13.88 -24.52 -15.60
C VAL A 133 -14.59 -25.12 -16.81
N ASN A 134 -15.49 -24.37 -17.43
CA ASN A 134 -16.21 -24.74 -18.65
C ASN A 134 -15.26 -24.84 -19.86
N ALA A 135 -15.73 -25.43 -20.96
CA ALA A 135 -14.94 -25.58 -22.19
C ALA A 135 -14.49 -24.23 -22.77
N ASP A 136 -15.28 -23.18 -22.59
CA ASP A 136 -14.98 -21.81 -23.02
C ASP A 136 -14.10 -21.02 -22.04
N HIS A 137 -13.57 -21.67 -20.99
CA HIS A 137 -12.75 -21.06 -19.93
C HIS A 137 -13.48 -20.12 -18.96
N THR A 138 -14.81 -20.05 -18.98
CA THR A 138 -15.59 -19.48 -17.86
C THR A 138 -15.62 -20.46 -16.68
N LEU A 139 -15.87 -19.98 -15.46
CA LEU A 139 -16.05 -20.85 -14.28
C LEU A 139 -17.54 -21.07 -14.00
N ASN A 140 -17.95 -22.32 -13.79
CA ASN A 140 -19.33 -22.63 -13.42
C ASN A 140 -19.58 -22.29 -11.93
N ALA A 141 -20.27 -21.18 -11.66
CA ALA A 141 -20.59 -20.73 -10.30
C ALA A 141 -21.35 -21.79 -9.47
N ALA A 142 -22.24 -22.57 -10.09
CA ALA A 142 -23.02 -23.60 -9.40
C ALA A 142 -22.19 -24.85 -9.04
N SER A 143 -20.96 -24.96 -9.55
CA SER A 143 -20.04 -26.08 -9.24
C SER A 143 -19.19 -25.84 -7.99
N GLN A 144 -19.39 -24.72 -7.29
CA GLN A 144 -18.65 -24.37 -6.09
C GLN A 144 -18.75 -25.49 -5.05
N VAL A 145 -17.60 -25.91 -4.53
CA VAL A 145 -17.50 -26.83 -3.42
C VAL A 145 -16.54 -26.28 -2.39
N THR A 146 -17.01 -26.10 -1.15
CA THR A 146 -16.17 -25.67 -0.04
C THR A 146 -15.24 -26.80 0.39
N ILE A 147 -13.95 -26.48 0.53
CA ILE A 147 -12.91 -27.41 0.98
C ILE A 147 -12.56 -27.13 2.44
N LEU A 148 -12.19 -25.89 2.75
CA LEU A 148 -11.73 -25.47 4.07
C LEU A 148 -12.12 -24.01 4.33
N ASP A 149 -12.62 -23.74 5.53
CA ASP A 149 -12.78 -22.39 6.06
C ASP A 149 -11.69 -22.14 7.11
N VAL A 150 -10.94 -21.05 6.93
CA VAL A 150 -9.92 -20.56 7.87
C VAL A 150 -10.53 -19.37 8.62
N PRO A 151 -10.64 -19.40 9.97
CA PRO A 151 -11.18 -18.29 10.74
C PRO A 151 -10.40 -16.97 10.51
N THR A 152 -11.08 -15.82 10.61
CA THR A 152 -10.49 -14.46 10.53
C THR A 152 -11.26 -13.51 11.44
N SER A 153 -10.60 -12.44 11.89
CA SER A 153 -11.14 -11.33 12.67
C SER A 153 -11.27 -10.10 11.77
N ARG A 154 -12.45 -9.91 11.17
CA ARG A 154 -12.74 -8.84 10.20
C ARG A 154 -12.78 -7.46 10.84
N GLY A 155 -12.79 -6.43 10.00
CA GLY A 155 -12.80 -5.03 10.45
C GLY A 155 -11.53 -4.64 11.20
N MET A 156 -10.47 -5.43 11.06
CA MET A 156 -9.17 -5.15 11.65
C MET A 156 -8.12 -5.57 10.64
N CYS A 157 -7.20 -4.66 10.34
CA CYS A 157 -6.00 -4.98 9.60
C CYS A 157 -5.17 -6.01 10.42
N CYS A 158 -4.44 -6.98 9.88
CA CYS A 158 -4.02 -7.23 8.49
C CYS A 158 -3.55 -8.71 8.34
N HIS A 159 -2.86 -9.03 7.24
CA HIS A 159 -2.13 -10.27 6.95
C HIS A 159 -3.04 -11.45 6.62
N VAL A 160 -3.61 -11.41 5.43
CA VAL A 160 -4.48 -12.48 4.93
C VAL A 160 -3.71 -13.70 4.40
N GLY A 161 -2.49 -13.51 3.89
CA GLY A 161 -1.77 -14.53 3.13
C GLY A 161 -2.61 -15.03 1.94
N GLY A 162 -2.73 -16.36 1.80
CA GLY A 162 -3.80 -16.95 1.00
C GLY A 162 -3.39 -17.48 -0.37
N ASP A 163 -2.12 -17.89 -0.53
CA ASP A 163 -1.64 -18.46 -1.79
C ASP A 163 -1.81 -19.99 -1.84
N ILE A 164 -1.87 -20.57 -3.04
CA ILE A 164 -2.20 -21.99 -3.26
C ILE A 164 -1.21 -22.63 -4.24
N ASP A 165 -0.64 -23.78 -3.87
CA ASP A 165 0.09 -24.63 -4.83
C ASP A 165 -0.05 -26.12 -4.50
N PHE A 166 0.43 -26.99 -5.39
CA PHE A 166 0.36 -28.44 -5.26
C PHE A 166 1.72 -29.11 -5.35
N ASP A 167 1.95 -30.11 -4.50
CA ASP A 167 3.05 -31.06 -4.72
C ASP A 167 2.72 -32.06 -5.85
N ALA A 168 3.74 -32.83 -6.26
CA ALA A 168 3.57 -33.85 -7.31
C ALA A 168 2.62 -35.00 -6.94
N ALA A 169 2.33 -35.20 -5.65
CA ALA A 169 1.33 -36.16 -5.19
C ALA A 169 -0.09 -35.56 -5.18
N GLY A 170 -0.24 -34.29 -5.59
CA GLY A 170 -1.48 -33.54 -5.63
C GLY A 170 -2.02 -33.21 -4.24
N ASN A 171 -1.16 -33.07 -3.24
CA ASN A 171 -1.56 -32.42 -1.99
C ASN A 171 -1.53 -30.91 -2.20
N LEU A 172 -2.59 -30.24 -1.77
CA LEU A 172 -2.74 -28.80 -1.79
C LEU A 172 -2.02 -28.20 -0.59
N TYR A 173 -1.21 -27.18 -0.84
CA TYR A 173 -0.64 -26.29 0.16
C TYR A 173 -1.40 -24.96 0.13
N LEU A 174 -1.70 -24.41 1.31
CA LEU A 174 -2.32 -23.09 1.47
C LEU A 174 -1.52 -22.27 2.50
N SER A 175 -1.07 -21.08 2.13
CA SER A 175 -0.49 -20.12 3.09
C SER A 175 -1.61 -19.34 3.76
N THR A 176 -1.49 -19.06 5.05
CA THR A 176 -2.45 -18.27 5.82
C THR A 176 -1.71 -17.24 6.66
N GLY A 177 -2.08 -15.98 6.54
CA GLY A 177 -1.51 -14.94 7.40
C GLY A 177 -2.05 -15.00 8.81
N ASP A 178 -1.41 -14.25 9.70
CA ASP A 178 -1.65 -14.32 11.14
C ASP A 178 -2.91 -13.61 11.60
N ASP A 179 -3.55 -12.82 10.72
CA ASP A 179 -4.79 -12.09 11.01
C ASP A 179 -4.63 -11.23 12.28
N THR A 180 -3.46 -10.61 12.43
CA THR A 180 -3.09 -9.84 13.61
C THR A 180 -2.76 -8.40 13.21
N ASN A 181 -3.39 -7.47 13.93
CA ASN A 181 -3.11 -6.06 13.85
C ASN A 181 -1.69 -5.78 14.39
N PRO A 182 -0.77 -5.26 13.57
CA PRO A 182 0.60 -5.01 13.99
C PRO A 182 0.75 -3.71 14.79
N PHE A 183 -0.24 -2.83 14.78
CA PHE A 183 -0.16 -1.50 15.38
C PHE A 183 -0.25 -1.54 16.91
N ALA A 184 0.08 -0.41 17.55
CA ALA A 184 0.21 -0.26 19.00
C ALA A 184 1.26 -1.20 19.65
N SER A 185 2.21 -1.71 18.86
CA SER A 185 3.35 -2.52 19.29
C SER A 185 4.71 -1.82 19.11
N ASP A 186 4.73 -0.54 18.75
CA ASP A 186 5.94 0.22 18.39
C ASP A 186 6.80 -0.46 17.30
N GLY A 187 6.14 -1.19 16.40
CA GLY A 187 6.76 -1.97 15.33
C GLY A 187 7.44 -3.26 15.78
N TYR A 188 7.25 -3.72 17.01
CA TYR A 188 7.78 -5.02 17.49
C TYR A 188 6.70 -6.11 17.41
N THR A 189 6.85 -7.18 18.19
CA THR A 189 5.87 -8.27 18.26
C THR A 189 4.56 -7.83 18.95
N PRO A 190 3.38 -7.96 18.31
CA PRO A 190 2.08 -7.65 18.90
C PRO A 190 1.57 -8.83 19.74
N ILE A 191 1.61 -8.67 21.07
CA ILE A 191 1.24 -9.68 22.06
C ILE A 191 0.36 -9.08 23.18
N ASP A 192 -0.62 -8.24 22.82
CA ASP A 192 -1.44 -7.52 23.79
C ASP A 192 -2.57 -8.39 24.36
N GLU A 193 -2.36 -8.87 25.59
CA GLU A 193 -3.25 -9.81 26.29
C GLU A 193 -4.34 -9.14 27.14
N ARG A 194 -4.46 -7.80 27.12
CA ARG A 194 -5.47 -7.09 27.92
C ARG A 194 -6.87 -7.61 27.59
N THR A 195 -7.67 -7.88 28.61
CA THR A 195 -9.01 -8.48 28.44
C THR A 195 -10.02 -7.58 27.75
N THR A 196 -9.79 -6.27 27.78
CA THR A 196 -10.61 -5.27 27.06
C THR A 196 -10.10 -5.02 25.65
N ARG A 197 -8.92 -5.51 25.28
CA ARG A 197 -8.35 -5.30 23.96
C ARG A 197 -8.93 -6.30 22.98
N ASN A 198 -9.18 -5.84 21.75
CA ASN A 198 -9.58 -6.74 20.67
C ASN A 198 -8.54 -7.85 20.50
N PRO A 199 -8.94 -9.14 20.46
CA PRO A 199 -8.02 -10.26 20.30
C PRO A 199 -7.08 -10.16 19.09
N ALA A 200 -7.45 -9.41 18.05
CA ALA A 200 -6.62 -9.20 16.88
C ALA A 200 -5.28 -8.48 17.17
N PHE A 201 -5.01 -8.00 18.39
CA PHE A 201 -3.70 -7.42 18.78
C PHE A 201 -2.72 -8.43 19.42
N ASP A 202 -3.00 -9.73 19.33
CA ASP A 202 -2.20 -10.78 19.94
C ASP A 202 -1.91 -11.92 18.96
N ALA A 203 -0.73 -11.88 18.33
CA ALA A 203 -0.27 -12.89 17.37
C ALA A 203 -0.07 -14.28 18.01
N GLN A 204 -0.03 -14.36 19.34
CA GLN A 204 0.13 -15.64 20.04
C GLN A 204 -1.12 -16.51 19.89
N ARG A 205 -2.28 -15.92 19.66
CA ARG A 205 -3.54 -16.64 19.45
C ARG A 205 -3.57 -17.40 18.11
N THR A 206 -2.75 -16.98 17.14
CA THR A 206 -2.72 -17.49 15.75
C THR A 206 -1.38 -18.14 15.43
N SER A 207 -0.35 -17.38 15.04
CA SER A 207 0.93 -17.89 14.56
C SER A 207 1.60 -18.83 15.54
N GLY A 208 1.61 -18.45 16.82
CA GLY A 208 2.12 -19.24 17.94
C GLY A 208 1.18 -20.31 18.47
N ASN A 209 -0.04 -20.46 17.94
CA ASN A 209 -1.03 -21.43 18.40
C ASN A 209 -1.06 -22.66 17.48
N SER A 210 -0.73 -23.83 18.02
CA SER A 210 -0.75 -25.09 17.27
C SER A 210 -2.16 -25.60 16.96
N ASN A 211 -3.20 -25.03 17.57
CA ASN A 211 -4.60 -25.39 17.39
C ASN A 211 -5.39 -24.38 16.52
N ASP A 212 -4.68 -23.47 15.86
CA ASP A 212 -5.23 -22.46 14.95
C ASP A 212 -4.66 -22.64 13.53
N LEU A 213 -5.41 -22.23 12.51
CA LEU A 213 -5.04 -22.38 11.10
C LEU A 213 -4.37 -21.14 10.51
N ARG A 214 -4.30 -20.02 11.24
CA ARG A 214 -3.71 -18.74 10.81
C ARG A 214 -2.23 -18.63 11.16
N GLY A 215 -1.45 -17.94 10.34
CA GLY A 215 0.01 -17.83 10.46
C GLY A 215 0.72 -19.15 10.16
N LYS A 216 0.26 -19.87 9.12
CA LYS A 216 0.64 -21.26 8.78
C LYS A 216 0.93 -21.45 7.29
N VAL A 217 1.61 -22.55 7.00
CA VAL A 217 1.46 -23.27 5.73
C VAL A 217 0.69 -24.56 6.03
N LEU A 218 -0.50 -24.68 5.48
CA LEU A 218 -1.37 -25.86 5.60
C LEU A 218 -1.08 -26.82 4.45
N ARG A 219 -1.19 -28.13 4.69
CA ARG A 219 -1.09 -29.17 3.66
C ARG A 219 -2.22 -30.18 3.81
N ILE A 220 -3.07 -30.26 2.79
CA ILE A 220 -4.25 -31.12 2.76
C ILE A 220 -4.35 -31.86 1.42
N LYS A 221 -5.18 -32.91 1.35
CA LYS A 221 -5.55 -33.56 0.09
C LYS A 221 -7.04 -33.33 -0.16
N PRO A 222 -7.42 -32.40 -1.05
CA PRO A 222 -8.82 -32.08 -1.31
C PRO A 222 -9.62 -33.30 -1.80
N GLY A 223 -10.85 -33.42 -1.33
CA GLY A 223 -11.78 -34.46 -1.75
C GLY A 223 -12.49 -34.10 -3.07
N ALA A 224 -12.73 -35.12 -3.92
CA ALA A 224 -13.43 -34.95 -5.20
C ALA A 224 -14.88 -34.45 -5.06
N THR A 225 -15.51 -34.63 -3.90
CA THR A 225 -16.89 -34.18 -3.61
C THR A 225 -16.95 -33.13 -2.51
N GLY A 226 -15.80 -32.53 -2.16
CA GLY A 226 -15.66 -31.58 -1.06
C GLY A 226 -14.93 -32.15 0.16
N GLY A 227 -14.64 -31.25 1.11
CA GLY A 227 -13.77 -31.56 2.25
C GLY A 227 -12.35 -31.95 1.84
N TYR A 228 -11.60 -32.54 2.77
CA TYR A 228 -10.22 -32.97 2.55
C TYR A 228 -9.84 -34.11 3.48
N THR A 229 -8.71 -34.74 3.16
CA THR A 229 -7.98 -35.61 4.09
C THR A 229 -6.63 -34.97 4.43
N VAL A 230 -6.04 -35.38 5.54
CA VAL A 230 -4.73 -34.89 5.97
C VAL A 230 -3.63 -35.87 5.54
N PRO A 231 -2.68 -35.47 4.69
CA PRO A 231 -1.55 -36.29 4.31
C PRO A 231 -0.64 -36.61 5.51
N ALA A 232 0.04 -37.75 5.45
CA ALA A 232 1.10 -38.06 6.40
C ALA A 232 2.31 -37.10 6.22
N GLY A 233 3.06 -36.90 7.30
CA GLY A 233 4.26 -36.04 7.29
C GLY A 233 3.98 -34.55 7.51
N ASN A 234 2.76 -34.19 7.93
CA ASN A 234 2.50 -32.87 8.52
C ASN A 234 3.12 -32.76 9.92
N MET A 235 3.15 -31.54 10.46
CA MET A 235 3.82 -31.22 11.72
C MET A 235 3.22 -31.99 12.91
N PHE A 236 1.91 -32.21 12.90
CA PHE A 236 1.18 -32.91 13.96
C PHE A 236 0.41 -34.09 13.38
N ALA A 237 0.51 -35.24 14.04
CA ALA A 237 -0.28 -36.40 13.68
C ALA A 237 -1.77 -36.17 13.99
N ALA A 238 -2.66 -36.69 13.15
CA ALA A 238 -4.10 -36.62 13.40
C ALA A 238 -4.46 -37.22 14.78
N GLY A 239 -5.28 -36.49 15.54
CA GLY A 239 -5.67 -36.86 16.91
C GLY A 239 -4.70 -36.40 18.01
N THR A 240 -3.59 -35.74 17.66
CA THR A 240 -2.71 -35.12 18.66
C THR A 240 -3.46 -33.99 19.39
N ALA A 241 -3.56 -34.09 20.72
CA ALA A 241 -4.32 -33.14 21.52
C ALA A 241 -3.81 -31.70 21.36
N ASN A 242 -4.73 -30.74 21.30
CA ASN A 242 -4.44 -29.30 21.18
C ASN A 242 -3.60 -28.94 19.94
N THR A 243 -3.78 -29.66 18.83
CA THR A 243 -3.10 -29.37 17.57
C THR A 243 -4.04 -29.53 16.37
N ARG A 244 -3.71 -28.82 15.28
CA ARG A 244 -4.34 -28.98 13.96
C ARG A 244 -3.45 -29.84 13.06
N PRO A 245 -3.92 -31.01 12.60
CA PRO A 245 -3.11 -31.90 11.76
C PRO A 245 -2.89 -31.35 10.35
N GLU A 246 -3.64 -30.33 9.92
CA GLU A 246 -3.47 -29.63 8.64
C GLU A 246 -2.14 -28.87 8.56
N ILE A 247 -1.55 -28.51 9.71
CA ILE A 247 -0.33 -27.68 9.77
C ILE A 247 0.87 -28.45 9.24
N TYR A 248 1.43 -27.98 8.13
CA TYR A 248 2.74 -28.42 7.64
C TYR A 248 3.86 -27.58 8.26
N ALA A 249 3.73 -26.26 8.28
CA ALA A 249 4.64 -25.35 8.97
C ALA A 249 3.86 -24.24 9.68
N MET A 250 4.42 -23.70 10.76
CA MET A 250 3.79 -22.64 11.55
C MET A 250 4.78 -21.58 12.02
N GLY A 251 4.25 -20.46 12.51
CA GLY A 251 5.05 -19.36 13.04
C GLY A 251 5.47 -18.35 11.98
N PHE A 252 4.53 -18.01 11.09
CA PHE A 252 4.67 -16.96 10.08
C PHE A 252 3.76 -15.78 10.43
N ARG A 253 4.12 -14.57 9.98
CA ARG A 253 3.31 -13.35 10.17
C ARG A 253 2.42 -13.11 8.96
N ASN A 254 3.02 -12.85 7.81
CA ASN A 254 2.31 -12.67 6.54
C ASN A 254 3.02 -13.47 5.43
N PRO A 255 2.80 -14.80 5.38
CA PRO A 255 3.33 -15.70 4.36
C PRO A 255 2.57 -15.49 3.04
N PHE A 256 2.85 -14.38 2.35
CA PHE A 256 1.96 -13.81 1.34
C PHE A 256 1.88 -14.63 0.05
N ARG A 257 3.02 -15.11 -0.45
CA ARG A 257 3.13 -15.88 -1.70
C ARG A 257 4.07 -17.07 -1.56
N MET A 258 3.69 -18.21 -2.13
CA MET A 258 4.49 -19.43 -2.07
C MET A 258 4.38 -20.28 -3.33
N SER A 259 5.38 -21.15 -3.52
CA SER A 259 5.29 -22.23 -4.49
C SER A 259 5.85 -23.53 -3.93
N VAL A 260 5.41 -24.65 -4.50
CA VAL A 260 5.91 -25.99 -4.20
C VAL A 260 6.72 -26.46 -5.41
N ASP A 261 8.02 -26.67 -5.21
CA ASP A 261 8.85 -27.29 -6.24
C ASP A 261 8.48 -28.78 -6.38
N LYS A 262 7.65 -29.09 -7.37
CA LYS A 262 7.09 -30.42 -7.62
C LYS A 262 8.15 -31.54 -7.67
N ALA A 263 9.37 -31.23 -8.13
CA ALA A 263 10.45 -32.20 -8.20
C ALA A 263 10.97 -32.65 -6.81
N THR A 264 10.89 -31.78 -5.80
CA THR A 264 11.47 -32.03 -4.47
C THR A 264 10.46 -31.98 -3.33
N GLY A 265 9.28 -31.42 -3.54
CA GLY A 265 8.26 -31.16 -2.51
C GLY A 265 8.61 -29.99 -1.58
N VAL A 266 9.66 -29.23 -1.87
CA VAL A 266 10.09 -28.08 -1.04
C VAL A 266 9.20 -26.87 -1.31
N VAL A 267 8.76 -26.21 -0.24
CA VAL A 267 8.00 -24.95 -0.33
C VAL A 267 8.96 -23.76 -0.30
N TYR A 268 8.81 -22.84 -1.25
CA TYR A 268 9.46 -21.53 -1.24
C TYR A 268 8.41 -20.47 -0.91
N LEU A 269 8.69 -19.59 0.04
CA LEU A 269 7.69 -18.69 0.62
C LEU A 269 8.31 -17.31 0.92
N GLY A 270 7.56 -16.23 0.71
CA GLY A 270 7.91 -14.89 1.21
C GLY A 270 7.13 -14.57 2.48
N ASP A 271 7.80 -14.15 3.55
CA ASP A 271 7.16 -13.77 4.82
C ASP A 271 7.60 -12.37 5.26
N TYR A 272 6.62 -11.49 5.52
CA TYR A 272 6.85 -10.14 6.03
C TYR A 272 6.94 -10.18 7.55
N GLY A 273 7.98 -9.61 8.15
CA GLY A 273 8.07 -9.39 9.59
C GLY A 273 7.62 -7.99 10.01
N PRO A 274 7.98 -7.56 11.24
CA PRO A 274 7.45 -6.34 11.84
C PRO A 274 8.26 -5.09 11.46
N ASP A 275 7.82 -3.92 11.91
CA ASP A 275 8.17 -2.62 11.31
C ASP A 275 9.16 -1.75 12.13
N SER A 276 9.69 -2.24 13.25
CA SER A 276 10.56 -1.42 14.11
C SER A 276 11.89 -1.07 13.42
N GLY A 277 12.15 0.22 13.22
CA GLY A 277 13.37 0.70 12.57
C GLY A 277 14.67 0.49 13.36
N THR A 278 14.60 0.07 14.64
CA THR A 278 15.76 -0.15 15.50
C THR A 278 15.56 -1.34 16.42
N ALA A 279 16.65 -1.92 16.92
CA ALA A 279 16.59 -2.97 17.93
C ALA A 279 16.48 -2.35 19.33
N SER A 280 15.80 -3.04 20.24
CA SER A 280 15.64 -2.63 21.64
C SER A 280 15.93 -3.78 22.60
N ALA A 281 16.73 -3.51 23.62
CA ALA A 281 17.01 -4.47 24.68
C ALA A 281 15.77 -4.88 25.48
N SER A 282 14.71 -4.06 25.50
CA SER A 282 13.46 -4.35 26.21
C SER A 282 12.35 -4.91 25.33
N ARG A 283 12.50 -4.88 24.00
CA ARG A 283 11.44 -5.32 23.06
C ARG A 283 11.89 -6.41 22.09
N GLY A 284 13.13 -6.38 21.60
CA GLY A 284 13.68 -7.38 20.69
C GLY A 284 14.44 -6.80 19.50
N PRO A 285 14.67 -7.63 18.45
CA PRO A 285 15.37 -7.20 17.24
C PRO A 285 14.58 -6.15 16.45
N ALA A 286 15.30 -5.46 15.55
CA ALA A 286 14.72 -4.57 14.55
C ALA A 286 13.98 -5.36 13.46
N ALA A 287 13.24 -4.63 12.62
CA ALA A 287 12.50 -5.14 11.47
C ALA A 287 13.35 -6.03 10.56
N SER A 288 12.78 -7.19 10.23
CA SER A 288 13.31 -8.14 9.25
C SER A 288 12.18 -8.85 8.52
N VAL A 289 12.44 -9.26 7.29
CA VAL A 289 11.56 -10.09 6.45
C VAL A 289 12.37 -11.30 5.95
N SER A 290 11.74 -12.21 5.20
CA SER A 290 12.48 -13.35 4.66
C SER A 290 11.92 -13.98 3.40
N PHE A 291 12.83 -14.62 2.65
CA PHE A 291 12.49 -15.77 1.82
C PHE A 291 12.77 -17.06 2.58
N GLU A 292 11.79 -17.95 2.57
CA GLU A 292 11.79 -19.24 3.24
C GLU A 292 11.97 -20.40 2.27
N ARG A 293 12.63 -21.45 2.75
CA ARG A 293 12.79 -22.73 2.04
C ARG A 293 12.45 -23.88 2.98
N ILE A 294 11.19 -24.29 2.96
CA ILE A 294 10.60 -25.25 3.89
C ILE A 294 10.75 -26.66 3.32
N THR A 295 11.83 -27.33 3.74
CA THR A 295 12.14 -28.70 3.33
C THR A 295 11.46 -29.78 4.19
N GLN A 296 10.95 -29.40 5.36
CA GLN A 296 10.29 -30.28 6.31
C GLN A 296 9.41 -29.48 7.29
N PRO A 297 8.42 -30.11 7.94
CA PRO A 297 7.61 -29.46 8.95
C PRO A 297 8.41 -28.78 10.06
N GLY A 298 7.91 -27.66 10.60
CA GLY A 298 8.58 -26.95 11.68
C GLY A 298 7.93 -25.65 12.12
N PHE A 299 8.53 -25.05 13.16
CA PHE A 299 8.19 -23.73 13.67
C PHE A 299 9.23 -22.69 13.21
N TYR A 300 8.74 -21.59 12.62
CA TYR A 300 9.54 -20.55 11.97
C TYR A 300 9.59 -19.23 12.75
N GLY A 301 9.20 -19.28 14.03
CA GLY A 301 9.61 -18.28 15.02
C GLY A 301 8.54 -17.26 15.41
N TRP A 302 7.77 -16.71 14.47
CA TRP A 302 6.80 -15.67 14.79
C TRP A 302 5.69 -16.19 15.73
N PRO A 303 5.30 -15.46 16.79
CA PRO A 303 5.68 -14.07 17.14
C PRO A 303 6.83 -13.93 18.15
N TYR A 304 7.55 -15.01 18.45
CA TYR A 304 8.52 -15.08 19.54
C TYR A 304 9.97 -14.84 19.10
N CYS A 305 10.28 -15.19 17.86
CA CYS A 305 11.62 -15.15 17.29
C CYS A 305 11.55 -14.50 15.91
N SER A 306 12.54 -13.66 15.57
CA SER A 306 12.66 -13.09 14.24
C SER A 306 13.12 -14.13 13.22
N GLN A 307 13.13 -13.75 11.94
CA GLN A 307 13.59 -14.58 10.83
C GLN A 307 15.09 -14.94 10.93
N PHE A 308 15.86 -14.18 11.71
CA PHE A 308 17.25 -14.52 12.07
C PHE A 308 17.37 -15.48 13.28
N ASN A 309 16.24 -15.97 13.79
CA ASN A 309 16.12 -16.76 15.01
C ASN A 309 16.60 -16.01 16.28
N VAL A 310 16.43 -14.68 16.29
CA VAL A 310 16.75 -13.81 17.44
C VAL A 310 15.48 -13.59 18.26
N PRO A 311 15.51 -13.76 19.60
CA PRO A 311 14.31 -13.66 20.41
C PRO A 311 13.80 -12.22 20.54
N TYR A 312 12.48 -12.06 20.45
CA TYR A 312 11.80 -10.92 21.05
C TYR A 312 11.77 -11.04 22.57
N VAL A 313 11.38 -9.96 23.23
CA VAL A 313 11.24 -9.89 24.68
C VAL A 313 9.75 -9.82 25.02
N GLU A 314 9.30 -10.68 25.94
CA GLU A 314 7.95 -10.64 26.47
C GLU A 314 7.69 -9.28 27.14
N TYR A 315 6.57 -8.65 26.79
CA TYR A 315 6.25 -7.27 27.12
C TYR A 315 4.82 -7.16 27.63
N THR A 316 4.64 -6.55 28.80
CA THR A 316 3.31 -6.29 29.36
C THR A 316 2.73 -5.02 28.72
N PHE A 317 1.65 -5.14 27.95
CA PHE A 317 1.02 -3.99 27.31
C PHE A 317 0.17 -3.15 28.30
N PRO A 318 0.06 -1.82 28.09
CA PRO A 318 0.64 -1.05 26.97
C PRO A 318 2.05 -0.51 27.24
N SER A 319 2.51 -0.50 28.50
CA SER A 319 3.65 0.32 28.94
C SER A 319 4.78 -0.46 29.64
N GLY A 320 4.80 -1.78 29.51
CA GLY A 320 5.70 -2.66 30.23
C GLY A 320 5.18 -3.05 31.62
N PRO A 321 6.00 -3.76 32.41
CA PRO A 321 7.41 -4.07 32.16
C PRO A 321 7.63 -5.20 31.14
N SER A 322 8.89 -5.36 30.71
CA SER A 322 9.35 -6.55 29.99
C SER A 322 9.84 -7.62 30.96
N SER A 323 9.53 -8.90 30.71
CA SER A 323 9.81 -10.02 31.63
C SER A 323 11.00 -10.91 31.22
N GLY A 324 11.36 -10.96 29.94
CA GLY A 324 12.53 -11.72 29.47
C GLY A 324 12.48 -12.08 27.99
N ALA A 325 13.62 -12.51 27.44
CA ALA A 325 13.71 -12.98 26.06
C ALA A 325 13.09 -14.37 25.90
N TYR A 326 12.40 -14.61 24.79
CA TYR A 326 11.86 -15.93 24.47
C TYR A 326 12.94 -16.98 24.18
N ASN A 327 12.63 -18.25 24.42
CA ASN A 327 13.58 -19.36 24.21
C ASN A 327 13.50 -19.92 22.78
N CYS A 328 14.11 -19.25 21.81
CA CYS A 328 14.06 -19.69 20.42
C CYS A 328 14.68 -21.08 20.19
N ALA A 329 15.82 -21.37 20.82
CA ALA A 329 16.55 -22.63 20.62
C ALA A 329 15.91 -23.83 21.32
N GLY A 330 15.29 -23.63 22.49
CA GLY A 330 14.64 -24.69 23.27
C GLY A 330 13.12 -24.80 23.04
N GLY A 331 12.54 -23.89 22.26
CA GLY A 331 11.10 -23.79 22.05
C GLY A 331 10.47 -22.70 22.94
N PRO A 332 9.88 -21.64 22.34
CA PRO A 332 9.22 -20.61 23.14
C PRO A 332 7.93 -21.14 23.77
N THR A 333 7.55 -20.50 24.86
CA THR A 333 6.30 -20.81 25.57
C THR A 333 5.22 -19.83 25.14
N ASN A 334 4.08 -20.36 24.68
CA ASN A 334 2.87 -19.60 24.44
C ASN A 334 1.98 -19.65 25.68
N ASN A 335 2.17 -18.65 26.55
CA ASN A 335 1.42 -18.44 27.79
C ASN A 335 0.22 -17.50 27.62
N SER A 336 -0.09 -17.06 26.40
CA SER A 336 -1.25 -16.20 26.14
C SER A 336 -2.52 -16.82 26.70
N PRO A 337 -3.39 -16.04 27.36
CA PRO A 337 -4.71 -16.51 27.79
C PRO A 337 -5.62 -16.90 26.62
N ARG A 338 -5.22 -16.57 25.37
CA ARG A 338 -5.92 -16.91 24.14
C ARG A 338 -5.34 -18.14 23.43
N ASN A 339 -4.30 -18.76 23.98
CA ASN A 339 -3.74 -19.98 23.42
C ASN A 339 -4.64 -21.19 23.69
N THR A 340 -5.03 -21.89 22.62
CA THR A 340 -5.79 -23.15 22.69
C THR A 340 -4.96 -24.35 22.24
N GLY A 341 -3.68 -24.14 21.97
CA GLY A 341 -2.72 -25.11 21.49
C GLY A 341 -1.83 -25.69 22.58
N ILE A 342 -0.73 -26.31 22.17
CA ILE A 342 0.34 -26.72 23.09
C ILE A 342 1.03 -25.48 23.64
N THR A 343 1.46 -25.55 24.90
CA THR A 343 2.07 -24.42 25.59
C THR A 343 3.54 -24.24 25.24
N THR A 344 4.29 -25.34 25.08
CA THR A 344 5.70 -25.29 24.65
C THR A 344 5.79 -25.66 23.17
N LEU A 345 6.22 -24.71 22.36
CA LEU A 345 6.38 -24.91 20.91
C LEU A 345 7.70 -25.63 20.60
N PRO A 346 7.85 -26.23 19.42
CA PRO A 346 9.14 -26.70 18.94
C PRO A 346 10.17 -25.57 18.84
N ALA A 347 11.45 -25.92 18.81
CA ALA A 347 12.52 -24.95 18.57
C ALA A 347 12.28 -24.20 17.25
N SER A 348 12.49 -22.87 17.30
CA SER A 348 12.41 -22.00 16.14
C SER A 348 13.62 -22.20 15.23
N ARG A 349 13.41 -21.96 13.94
CA ARG A 349 14.40 -22.09 12.87
C ARG A 349 14.63 -20.72 12.23
N ALA A 350 15.87 -20.46 11.86
CA ALA A 350 16.20 -19.31 11.02
C ALA A 350 15.67 -19.53 9.59
N ALA A 351 15.30 -18.43 8.95
CA ALA A 351 14.87 -18.42 7.57
C ALA A 351 16.00 -18.78 6.59
N TRP A 352 15.64 -19.09 5.35
CA TRP A 352 16.61 -19.42 4.30
C TRP A 352 17.41 -18.19 3.82
N LEU A 353 16.72 -17.06 3.58
CA LEU A 353 17.33 -15.75 3.38
C LEU A 353 16.57 -14.68 4.19
N PRO A 354 16.93 -14.47 5.47
CA PRO A 354 16.46 -13.32 6.22
C PRO A 354 17.20 -12.04 5.81
N TYR A 355 16.51 -10.90 5.79
CA TYR A 355 17.08 -9.57 5.52
C TYR A 355 16.28 -8.47 6.22
N GLY A 356 16.85 -7.27 6.41
CA GLY A 356 16.25 -6.24 7.25
C GLY A 356 17.23 -5.15 7.69
N VAL A 357 16.86 -4.38 8.71
CA VAL A 357 17.61 -3.21 9.22
C VAL A 357 19.08 -3.55 9.43
N GLY A 358 19.97 -2.96 8.62
CA GLY A 358 21.42 -3.14 8.73
C GLY A 358 21.93 -4.55 8.38
N GLN A 359 21.07 -5.43 7.85
CA GLN A 359 21.37 -6.84 7.58
C GLN A 359 20.97 -7.26 6.15
N ASP A 360 20.78 -6.32 5.24
CA ASP A 360 20.50 -6.58 3.84
C ASP A 360 21.70 -7.25 3.12
N PRO A 361 21.51 -8.43 2.50
CA PRO A 361 22.49 -8.98 1.60
C PRO A 361 22.73 -8.04 0.42
N ALA A 362 24.00 -7.74 0.11
CA ALA A 362 24.36 -6.88 -1.01
C ALA A 362 23.79 -7.36 -2.36
N SER A 363 23.63 -8.68 -2.51
CA SER A 363 23.04 -9.30 -3.69
C SER A 363 21.53 -9.07 -3.82
N LEU A 364 20.83 -8.80 -2.72
CA LEU A 364 19.42 -8.42 -2.75
C LEU A 364 19.31 -6.93 -3.06
N CYS A 365 19.93 -6.05 -2.24
CA CYS A 365 19.89 -4.58 -2.34
C CYS A 365 18.50 -3.99 -2.67
N CYS A 366 18.28 -2.69 -2.64
CA CYS A 366 18.12 -1.97 -1.38
C CYS A 366 16.72 -1.31 -1.46
N GLY A 367 16.15 -0.84 -0.35
CA GLY A 367 14.81 -0.23 -0.34
C GLY A 367 13.78 -1.05 0.42
N SER A 368 12.50 -1.00 0.01
CA SER A 368 11.36 -1.67 0.65
C SER A 368 11.64 -3.14 1.00
N TRP A 369 10.99 -3.67 2.05
CA TRP A 369 11.14 -5.07 2.48
C TRP A 369 9.85 -5.83 2.24
N SER A 370 9.68 -6.33 1.02
CA SER A 370 8.41 -6.88 0.53
C SER A 370 8.59 -8.17 -0.29
N PRO A 371 8.95 -9.30 0.35
CA PRO A 371 9.20 -10.57 -0.34
C PRO A 371 7.89 -11.24 -0.83
N MET A 372 7.88 -11.67 -2.10
CA MET A 372 6.71 -12.26 -2.78
C MET A 372 6.87 -13.75 -3.06
N GLY A 373 7.73 -14.45 -2.31
CA GLY A 373 8.03 -15.86 -2.54
C GLY A 373 8.89 -16.11 -3.78
N GLY A 374 8.93 -17.35 -4.26
CA GLY A 374 9.69 -17.68 -5.46
C GLY A 374 9.34 -19.03 -6.06
N VAL A 375 9.65 -19.18 -7.35
CA VAL A 375 9.39 -20.39 -8.16
C VAL A 375 10.68 -21.04 -8.64
N VAL A 376 10.73 -22.37 -8.70
CA VAL A 376 11.92 -23.10 -9.16
C VAL A 376 11.78 -23.49 -10.62
N TYR A 377 12.76 -23.13 -11.44
CA TYR A 377 12.80 -23.61 -12.83
C TYR A 377 13.31 -25.06 -12.87
N ARG A 378 12.63 -25.91 -13.62
CA ARG A 378 13.02 -27.31 -13.87
C ARG A 378 13.16 -27.55 -15.36
N TYR A 379 14.39 -27.67 -15.84
CA TYR A 379 14.67 -27.87 -17.25
C TYR A 379 14.21 -29.24 -17.72
N ASN A 380 13.44 -29.25 -18.82
CA ASN A 380 13.03 -30.49 -19.48
C ASN A 380 13.62 -30.55 -20.89
N ALA A 381 14.59 -31.43 -21.10
CA ALA A 381 15.20 -31.65 -22.41
C ALA A 381 14.18 -32.13 -23.46
N ALA A 382 13.20 -32.95 -23.06
CA ALA A 382 12.18 -33.51 -23.94
C ALA A 382 11.03 -32.53 -24.27
N LEU A 383 10.95 -31.39 -23.58
CA LEU A 383 9.95 -30.37 -23.88
C LEU A 383 10.24 -29.72 -25.23
N ALA A 384 9.37 -29.96 -26.21
CA ALA A 384 9.41 -29.30 -27.52
C ALA A 384 8.87 -27.86 -27.40
N SER A 385 9.73 -26.94 -26.97
CA SER A 385 9.43 -25.52 -26.85
C SER A 385 10.66 -24.70 -27.26
N SER A 386 10.45 -23.72 -28.13
CA SER A 386 11.48 -22.77 -28.57
C SER A 386 11.69 -21.63 -27.58
N VAL A 387 10.83 -21.50 -26.57
CA VAL A 387 10.81 -20.38 -25.60
C VAL A 387 11.23 -20.78 -24.19
N LYS A 388 11.51 -22.08 -23.97
CA LYS A 388 11.90 -22.60 -22.65
C LYS A 388 13.26 -22.05 -22.21
N PHE A 389 13.41 -21.81 -20.92
CA PHE A 389 14.68 -21.34 -20.37
C PHE A 389 15.81 -22.35 -20.58
N PRO A 390 17.09 -21.91 -20.60
CA PRO A 390 18.22 -22.81 -20.85
C PRO A 390 18.48 -23.71 -19.64
N GLN A 391 19.17 -24.83 -19.89
CA GLN A 391 19.55 -25.79 -18.84
C GLN A 391 20.37 -25.15 -17.71
N SER A 392 21.10 -24.07 -17.97
CA SER A 392 21.87 -23.32 -16.95
C SER A 392 20.98 -22.70 -15.86
N MET A 393 19.68 -22.56 -16.09
CA MET A 393 18.71 -22.09 -15.10
C MET A 393 18.10 -23.21 -14.26
N ASP A 394 18.36 -24.49 -14.59
CA ASP A 394 17.75 -25.63 -13.90
C ASP A 394 18.06 -25.62 -12.40
N GLY A 395 17.02 -25.77 -11.58
CA GLY A 395 17.09 -25.80 -10.13
C GLY A 395 17.30 -24.45 -9.44
N LYS A 396 17.40 -23.33 -10.18
CA LYS A 396 17.44 -21.99 -9.58
C LYS A 396 16.04 -21.57 -9.11
N ALA A 397 15.99 -20.88 -7.97
CA ALA A 397 14.79 -20.26 -7.44
C ALA A 397 14.68 -18.80 -7.92
N PHE A 398 13.59 -18.45 -8.56
CA PHE A 398 13.28 -17.10 -9.04
C PHE A 398 12.49 -16.39 -7.96
N LEU A 399 13.14 -15.47 -7.26
CA LEU A 399 12.60 -14.71 -6.13
C LEU A 399 11.99 -13.40 -6.64
N GLY A 400 10.80 -13.06 -6.16
CA GLY A 400 10.12 -11.80 -6.47
C GLY A 400 10.15 -10.83 -5.28
N GLU A 401 10.33 -9.55 -5.57
CA GLU A 401 10.26 -8.47 -4.57
C GLU A 401 9.32 -7.37 -5.07
N PHE A 402 8.27 -7.10 -4.29
CA PHE A 402 7.19 -6.19 -4.65
C PHE A 402 7.65 -4.72 -4.70
N GLY A 403 8.16 -4.18 -3.59
CA GLY A 403 8.46 -2.74 -3.46
C GLY A 403 9.74 -2.30 -4.16
N ARG A 404 10.72 -3.19 -4.26
CA ARG A 404 12.00 -3.05 -4.99
C ARG A 404 11.88 -3.47 -6.46
N ARG A 405 10.76 -4.08 -6.86
CA ARG A 405 10.36 -4.28 -8.27
C ARG A 405 11.39 -5.08 -9.05
N TRP A 406 11.80 -6.22 -8.51
CA TRP A 406 12.73 -7.10 -9.21
C TRP A 406 12.33 -8.57 -9.13
N ILE A 407 12.82 -9.31 -10.12
CA ILE A 407 12.95 -10.76 -10.08
C ILE A 407 14.46 -11.07 -10.06
N LYS A 408 14.88 -12.01 -9.22
CA LYS A 408 16.28 -12.48 -9.16
C LYS A 408 16.35 -13.99 -9.11
N ALA A 409 17.37 -14.56 -9.76
CA ALA A 409 17.59 -16.00 -9.76
C ALA A 409 18.63 -16.37 -8.70
N ALA A 410 18.21 -17.14 -7.70
CA ALA A 410 19.05 -17.66 -6.62
C ALA A 410 19.42 -19.12 -6.90
N THR A 411 20.72 -19.40 -6.85
CA THR A 411 21.22 -20.78 -6.87
C THR A 411 20.99 -21.43 -5.51
N VAL A 412 20.41 -22.63 -5.49
CA VAL A 412 20.33 -23.43 -4.25
C VAL A 412 21.59 -24.29 -4.17
N THR A 413 22.38 -24.13 -3.11
CA THR A 413 23.61 -24.93 -2.95
C THR A 413 23.28 -26.41 -2.71
N SER A 414 24.26 -27.30 -2.85
CA SER A 414 24.11 -28.72 -2.56
C SER A 414 23.70 -29.01 -1.11
N THR A 415 24.01 -28.12 -0.18
CA THR A 415 23.59 -28.19 1.23
C THR A 415 22.21 -27.55 1.47
N GLY A 416 21.56 -27.04 0.43
CA GLY A 416 20.26 -26.38 0.51
C GLY A 416 20.29 -24.91 0.94
N GLY A 417 21.47 -24.30 1.04
CA GLY A 417 21.65 -22.88 1.36
C GLY A 417 21.48 -21.97 0.15
N ALA A 418 21.44 -20.66 0.39
CA ALA A 418 21.40 -19.66 -0.66
C ALA A 418 22.80 -19.46 -1.25
N GLY A 419 22.94 -19.72 -2.55
CA GLY A 419 24.17 -19.52 -3.32
C GLY A 419 24.19 -18.16 -4.01
N ALA A 420 24.78 -18.11 -5.21
CA ALA A 420 24.81 -16.91 -6.03
C ALA A 420 23.38 -16.44 -6.38
N ILE A 421 23.11 -15.15 -6.17
CA ILE A 421 21.87 -14.48 -6.55
C ILE A 421 22.20 -13.53 -7.69
N GLU A 422 21.57 -13.76 -8.83
CA GLU A 422 21.85 -13.10 -10.09
C GLU A 422 20.67 -12.21 -10.50
N ALA A 423 20.97 -11.09 -11.14
CA ALA A 423 19.92 -10.26 -11.75
C ALA A 423 19.19 -11.06 -12.83
N PHE A 424 17.87 -10.91 -12.90
CA PHE A 424 17.04 -11.47 -13.96
C PHE A 424 16.36 -10.32 -14.72
N PRO A 425 16.26 -10.38 -16.06
CA PRO A 425 15.67 -9.30 -16.84
C PRO A 425 14.17 -9.18 -16.59
N TRP A 426 13.81 -8.22 -15.75
CA TRP A 426 12.44 -7.82 -15.42
C TRP A 426 12.28 -6.33 -15.70
N SER A 427 11.27 -5.96 -16.48
CA SER A 427 10.97 -4.56 -16.82
C SER A 427 9.58 -4.09 -16.37
N GLY A 428 8.83 -4.94 -15.67
CA GLY A 428 7.57 -4.55 -15.05
C GLY A 428 7.79 -3.80 -13.73
N THR A 429 6.73 -3.71 -12.93
CA THR A 429 6.69 -2.99 -11.66
C THR A 429 6.68 -3.96 -10.48
N GLN A 430 5.60 -4.01 -9.70
CA GLN A 430 5.51 -4.75 -8.44
C GLN A 430 5.05 -6.18 -8.72
N VAL A 431 6.00 -7.12 -8.69
CA VAL A 431 5.73 -8.55 -8.91
C VAL A 431 4.73 -9.04 -7.88
N MET A 432 3.57 -9.51 -8.31
CA MET A 432 2.51 -10.00 -7.44
C MET A 432 2.52 -11.53 -7.32
N ASP A 433 2.66 -12.23 -8.44
CA ASP A 433 2.66 -13.69 -8.50
C ASP A 433 3.44 -14.19 -9.72
N MET A 434 3.95 -15.42 -9.68
CA MET A 434 4.76 -16.02 -10.74
C MET A 434 4.53 -17.52 -10.87
N GLU A 435 4.54 -18.04 -12.10
CA GLU A 435 4.47 -19.49 -12.36
C GLU A 435 5.21 -19.86 -13.66
N PHE A 436 5.93 -20.98 -13.67
CA PHE A 436 6.44 -21.55 -14.92
C PHE A 436 5.34 -22.31 -15.66
N GLY A 437 5.10 -21.93 -16.92
CA GLY A 437 4.11 -22.56 -17.78
C GLY A 437 4.55 -23.90 -18.36
N PRO A 438 3.63 -24.65 -19.01
CA PRO A 438 3.92 -25.93 -19.64
C PRO A 438 4.89 -25.83 -20.83
N ASP A 439 5.11 -24.64 -21.37
CA ASP A 439 6.08 -24.32 -22.41
C ASP A 439 7.48 -23.93 -21.87
N GLY A 440 7.67 -23.92 -20.55
CA GLY A 440 8.94 -23.60 -19.90
C GLY A 440 9.27 -22.11 -19.88
N ALA A 441 8.30 -21.24 -20.17
CA ALA A 441 8.38 -19.79 -19.99
C ALA A 441 7.91 -19.39 -18.57
N LEU A 442 8.38 -18.24 -18.07
CA LEU A 442 7.96 -17.70 -16.77
C LEU A 442 6.79 -16.74 -16.96
N TYR A 443 5.66 -17.00 -16.34
CA TYR A 443 4.51 -16.11 -16.31
C TYR A 443 4.56 -15.27 -15.04
N VAL A 444 4.27 -13.98 -15.16
CA VAL A 444 4.35 -13.01 -14.06
C VAL A 444 3.09 -12.16 -14.02
N LEU A 445 2.45 -12.09 -12.86
CA LEU A 445 1.41 -11.13 -12.54
C LEU A 445 2.08 -9.89 -11.96
N ASP A 446 1.87 -8.74 -12.59
CA ASP A 446 2.34 -7.44 -12.14
C ASP A 446 1.18 -6.69 -11.51
N TYR A 447 1.32 -6.28 -10.25
CA TYR A 447 0.31 -5.52 -9.54
C TYR A 447 0.08 -4.14 -10.16
N GLY A 448 1.11 -3.57 -10.79
CA GLY A 448 1.15 -2.15 -11.13
C GLY A 448 1.63 -1.29 -9.96
N THR A 449 1.38 0.02 -10.03
CA THR A 449 1.79 1.02 -9.01
C THR A 449 0.62 1.75 -8.36
N GLY A 450 -0.62 1.35 -8.67
CA GLY A 450 -1.83 1.86 -8.03
C GLY A 450 -2.01 1.35 -6.60
N TRP A 451 -2.97 1.91 -5.87
CA TRP A 451 -3.27 1.53 -4.48
C TRP A 451 -4.62 0.81 -4.44
N PHE A 452 -4.68 -0.49 -4.16
CA PHE A 452 -5.96 -1.19 -4.01
C PHE A 452 -6.91 -1.11 -5.23
N GLY A 453 -6.40 -1.30 -6.45
CA GLY A 453 -7.22 -1.21 -7.67
C GLY A 453 -6.54 -1.56 -9.00
N GLY A 454 -5.23 -1.86 -8.97
CA GLY A 454 -4.39 -1.86 -10.18
C GLY A 454 -4.27 -0.46 -10.81
N ASP A 455 -3.51 -0.36 -11.89
CA ASP A 455 -3.33 0.87 -12.67
C ASP A 455 -2.96 0.55 -14.13
N ALA A 456 -2.45 1.53 -14.88
CA ALA A 456 -2.02 1.33 -16.27
C ALA A 456 -0.77 0.41 -16.43
N ASN A 457 -0.07 0.12 -15.34
CA ASN A 457 1.10 -0.74 -15.30
C ASN A 457 0.78 -2.18 -14.88
N SER A 458 -0.36 -2.41 -14.21
CA SER A 458 -0.83 -3.76 -13.90
C SER A 458 -0.89 -4.63 -15.15
N ALA A 459 -0.40 -5.86 -15.08
CA ALA A 459 -0.27 -6.68 -16.28
C ALA A 459 -0.11 -8.17 -15.99
N VAL A 460 -0.35 -8.98 -17.02
CA VAL A 460 0.11 -10.37 -17.10
C VAL A 460 1.19 -10.43 -18.16
N TYR A 461 2.38 -10.92 -17.80
CA TYR A 461 3.51 -11.10 -18.70
C TYR A 461 3.87 -12.57 -18.88
N ARG A 462 4.40 -12.92 -20.05
CA ARG A 462 5.10 -14.18 -20.32
C ARG A 462 6.53 -13.85 -20.72
N ILE A 463 7.50 -14.32 -19.93
CA ILE A 463 8.92 -14.13 -20.17
C ILE A 463 9.46 -15.39 -20.85
N GLU A 464 9.94 -15.21 -22.07
CA GLU A 464 10.44 -16.24 -22.96
C GLU A 464 11.95 -16.19 -23.04
N TYR A 465 12.58 -17.34 -23.30
CA TYR A 465 13.99 -17.40 -23.68
C TYR A 465 14.14 -17.81 -25.15
N ASN A 466 14.52 -16.85 -25.97
CA ASN A 466 14.93 -17.03 -27.35
C ASN A 466 16.43 -17.34 -27.42
N SER A 467 16.78 -18.55 -27.88
CA SER A 467 18.18 -18.95 -28.09
C SER A 467 18.86 -18.25 -29.29
N GLY A 468 18.16 -17.35 -29.98
CA GLY A 468 18.65 -16.58 -31.14
C GLY A 468 18.48 -17.29 -32.48
N THR A 469 17.84 -18.47 -32.52
CA THR A 469 17.70 -19.28 -33.75
C THR A 469 16.37 -19.09 -34.49
N THR A 470 15.36 -18.46 -33.89
CA THR A 470 14.00 -18.36 -34.44
C THR A 470 13.52 -16.94 -34.72
N GLY A 471 14.34 -15.91 -34.48
CA GLY A 471 13.90 -14.51 -34.50
C GLY A 471 13.04 -14.15 -33.28
N SER A 472 12.83 -12.86 -33.02
CA SER A 472 12.03 -12.31 -31.92
C SER A 472 10.62 -11.97 -32.42
N ALA A 473 9.59 -12.30 -31.64
CA ALA A 473 8.24 -11.88 -31.98
C ALA A 473 8.13 -10.34 -31.99
N PRO A 474 7.23 -9.76 -32.80
CA PRO A 474 7.00 -8.32 -32.78
C PRO A 474 6.52 -7.87 -31.39
N ILE A 475 6.66 -6.59 -31.10
CA ILE A 475 6.08 -5.92 -29.93
C ILE A 475 4.85 -5.18 -30.43
N ALA A 476 3.65 -5.65 -30.07
CA ALA A 476 2.41 -4.97 -30.40
C ALA A 476 2.08 -3.86 -29.40
N ALA A 477 1.55 -2.74 -29.89
CA ALA A 477 1.01 -1.66 -29.06
C ALA A 477 -0.34 -1.21 -29.63
N ALA A 478 -1.35 -1.09 -28.77
CA ALA A 478 -2.69 -0.67 -29.12
C ALA A 478 -3.14 0.46 -28.19
N SER A 479 -3.80 1.47 -28.75
CA SER A 479 -4.51 2.49 -27.98
C SER A 479 -5.79 2.91 -28.69
N ALA A 480 -6.70 3.52 -27.94
CA ALA A 480 -8.01 3.92 -28.41
C ALA A 480 -8.41 5.30 -27.86
N ASN A 481 -9.17 6.07 -28.64
CA ASN A 481 -9.71 7.35 -28.20
C ASN A 481 -11.08 7.64 -28.88
N PRO A 482 -12.16 7.89 -28.13
CA PRO A 482 -12.27 7.74 -26.67
C PRO A 482 -12.33 6.25 -26.25
N THR A 483 -11.95 5.94 -25.00
CA THR A 483 -12.11 4.59 -24.41
C THR A 483 -13.44 4.41 -23.67
N SER A 484 -14.26 5.46 -23.57
CA SER A 484 -15.58 5.39 -22.97
C SER A 484 -16.53 6.44 -23.52
N GLY A 485 -17.83 6.17 -23.48
CA GLY A 485 -18.88 7.10 -23.86
C GLY A 485 -20.21 6.40 -24.11
N ASN A 486 -21.26 7.14 -24.46
CA ASN A 486 -22.56 6.54 -24.76
C ASN A 486 -22.62 5.96 -26.17
N ALA A 487 -23.39 4.90 -26.36
CA ALA A 487 -23.69 4.40 -27.71
C ALA A 487 -24.56 5.42 -28.49
N PRO A 488 -24.34 5.60 -29.81
CA PRO A 488 -23.22 5.05 -30.56
C PRO A 488 -21.90 5.77 -30.26
N LEU A 489 -20.84 5.00 -29.98
CA LEU A 489 -19.50 5.51 -29.69
C LEU A 489 -18.56 5.20 -30.86
N THR A 490 -18.14 6.22 -31.59
CA THR A 490 -17.07 6.09 -32.59
C THR A 490 -15.71 6.25 -31.92
N VAL A 491 -14.83 5.28 -32.13
CA VAL A 491 -13.51 5.18 -31.52
C VAL A 491 -12.43 5.14 -32.59
N GLN A 492 -11.40 5.97 -32.42
CA GLN A 492 -10.17 5.95 -33.20
C GLN A 492 -9.15 5.04 -32.55
N PHE A 493 -8.61 4.08 -33.29
CA PHE A 493 -7.57 3.16 -32.82
C PHE A 493 -6.21 3.53 -33.39
N SER A 494 -5.16 3.23 -32.62
CA SER A 494 -3.78 3.51 -33.01
C SER A 494 -2.88 2.32 -32.65
N SER A 495 -1.98 1.99 -33.59
CA SER A 495 -0.92 0.99 -33.40
C SER A 495 0.44 1.60 -33.04
N ALA A 496 0.48 2.91 -32.71
CA ALA A 496 1.71 3.61 -32.37
C ALA A 496 2.46 2.93 -31.21
N GLY A 497 3.76 2.70 -31.41
CA GLY A 497 4.61 1.94 -30.48
C GLY A 497 4.83 0.48 -30.89
N THR A 498 4.06 -0.03 -31.86
CA THR A 498 4.30 -1.35 -32.45
C THR A 498 5.64 -1.37 -33.19
N SER A 499 6.43 -2.42 -32.98
CA SER A 499 7.74 -2.59 -33.61
C SER A 499 8.12 -4.06 -33.74
N ASP A 500 9.12 -4.36 -34.55
CA ASP A 500 9.74 -5.69 -34.61
C ASP A 500 11.21 -5.58 -34.17
N PRO A 501 11.65 -6.32 -33.12
CA PRO A 501 13.02 -6.21 -32.62
C PRO A 501 14.09 -6.57 -33.66
N ASP A 502 13.77 -7.41 -34.63
CA ASP A 502 14.68 -7.85 -35.69
C ASP A 502 14.56 -6.97 -36.95
N GLY A 503 13.65 -5.98 -36.94
CA GLY A 503 13.38 -5.09 -38.07
C GLY A 503 12.57 -5.74 -39.19
N ASN A 504 11.91 -6.88 -38.94
CA ASN A 504 11.07 -7.53 -39.93
C ASN A 504 9.84 -6.67 -40.27
N PRO A 505 9.38 -6.67 -41.54
CA PRO A 505 8.11 -6.05 -41.90
C PRO A 505 6.94 -6.69 -41.14
N ILE A 506 5.99 -5.85 -40.70
CA ILE A 506 4.82 -6.28 -39.91
C ILE A 506 3.50 -6.00 -40.62
N THR A 507 2.50 -6.83 -40.31
CA THR A 507 1.11 -6.71 -40.77
C THR A 507 0.17 -6.55 -39.57
N TYR A 508 -0.95 -5.86 -39.77
CA TYR A 508 -1.93 -5.54 -38.72
C TYR A 508 -3.26 -6.25 -38.97
N ALA A 509 -3.86 -6.77 -37.91
CA ALA A 509 -5.22 -7.31 -37.90
C ALA A 509 -5.92 -6.88 -36.61
N TRP A 510 -6.95 -6.04 -36.73
CA TRP A 510 -7.80 -5.59 -35.64
C TRP A 510 -9.08 -6.42 -35.57
N ASP A 511 -9.44 -6.87 -34.38
CA ASP A 511 -10.75 -7.43 -34.01
C ASP A 511 -11.36 -6.52 -32.92
N PHE A 512 -12.45 -5.82 -33.22
CA PHE A 512 -13.07 -4.86 -32.31
C PHE A 512 -14.08 -5.49 -31.35
N THR A 513 -14.45 -6.75 -31.57
CA THR A 513 -15.51 -7.42 -30.79
C THR A 513 -15.07 -8.74 -30.17
N THR A 514 -13.78 -9.08 -30.26
CA THR A 514 -13.17 -10.32 -29.76
C THR A 514 -13.90 -11.57 -30.26
N ASN A 515 -14.42 -11.51 -31.49
CA ASN A 515 -15.17 -12.61 -32.11
C ASN A 515 -14.25 -13.59 -32.87
N GLY A 516 -12.94 -13.31 -32.90
CA GLY A 516 -11.91 -14.09 -33.58
C GLY A 516 -11.77 -13.77 -35.07
N SER A 517 -12.44 -12.74 -35.57
CA SER A 517 -12.35 -12.31 -36.96
C SER A 517 -11.71 -10.94 -37.10
N THR A 518 -10.92 -10.75 -38.15
CA THR A 518 -10.31 -9.46 -38.47
C THR A 518 -11.35 -8.51 -39.07
N ASP A 519 -11.69 -7.46 -38.33
CA ASP A 519 -12.55 -6.36 -38.77
C ASP A 519 -11.79 -5.32 -39.60
N SER A 520 -10.48 -5.12 -39.37
CA SER A 520 -9.66 -4.18 -40.15
C SER A 520 -8.20 -4.59 -40.22
N THR A 521 -7.54 -4.30 -41.35
CA THR A 521 -6.09 -4.45 -41.52
C THR A 521 -5.34 -3.11 -41.60
N ALA A 522 -6.02 -2.00 -41.37
CA ALA A 522 -5.38 -0.69 -41.31
C ALA A 522 -4.58 -0.56 -40.01
N ALA A 523 -3.45 0.15 -40.04
CA ALA A 523 -2.64 0.39 -38.85
C ALA A 523 -3.40 1.22 -37.79
N ASN A 524 -4.19 2.21 -38.22
CA ASN A 524 -4.93 3.13 -37.34
C ASN A 524 -6.40 3.27 -37.81
N PRO A 525 -7.26 2.27 -37.57
CA PRO A 525 -8.64 2.26 -38.03
C PRO A 525 -9.60 3.04 -37.12
N SER A 526 -10.84 3.21 -37.56
CA SER A 526 -11.96 3.70 -36.74
C SER A 526 -13.08 2.67 -36.68
N PHE A 527 -13.74 2.52 -35.54
CA PHE A 527 -14.90 1.62 -35.37
C PHE A 527 -15.99 2.27 -34.54
N THR A 528 -17.26 2.00 -34.85
CA THR A 528 -18.41 2.54 -34.12
C THR A 528 -19.15 1.43 -33.37
N TYR A 529 -19.11 1.51 -32.04
CA TYR A 529 -19.88 0.63 -31.16
C TYR A 529 -21.31 1.17 -31.01
N THR A 530 -22.29 0.42 -31.49
CA THR A 530 -23.71 0.85 -31.51
C THR A 530 -24.51 0.38 -30.30
N GLY A 531 -24.00 -0.57 -29.52
CA GLY A 531 -24.60 -1.07 -28.30
C GLY A 531 -23.78 -0.70 -27.06
N ASN A 532 -24.46 -0.57 -25.92
CA ASN A 532 -23.79 -0.46 -24.62
C ASN A 532 -23.13 -1.81 -24.26
N GLY A 533 -21.98 -1.74 -23.62
CA GLY A 533 -21.18 -2.91 -23.24
C GLY A 533 -19.72 -2.56 -23.02
N GLN A 534 -18.98 -3.50 -22.44
CA GLN A 534 -17.52 -3.48 -22.48
C GLN A 534 -17.06 -4.30 -23.69
N PHE A 535 -16.20 -3.71 -24.50
CA PHE A 535 -15.61 -4.36 -25.68
C PHE A 535 -14.10 -4.34 -25.56
N THR A 536 -13.42 -5.36 -26.08
CA THR A 536 -11.96 -5.43 -26.14
C THR A 536 -11.52 -5.42 -27.60
N ALA A 537 -10.96 -4.30 -28.03
CA ALA A 537 -10.37 -4.20 -29.36
C ALA A 537 -8.96 -4.77 -29.32
N THR A 538 -8.71 -5.84 -30.06
CA THR A 538 -7.43 -6.55 -30.09
C THR A 538 -6.73 -6.28 -31.41
N LEU A 539 -5.51 -5.76 -31.34
CA LEU A 539 -4.57 -5.72 -32.44
C LEU A 539 -3.70 -6.97 -32.42
N THR A 540 -3.67 -7.72 -33.52
CA THR A 540 -2.66 -8.74 -33.79
C THR A 540 -1.66 -8.22 -34.81
N VAL A 541 -0.38 -8.35 -34.49
CA VAL A 541 0.75 -7.97 -35.34
C VAL A 541 1.48 -9.23 -35.72
N THR A 542 1.69 -9.45 -37.02
CA THR A 542 2.44 -10.61 -37.54
C THR A 542 3.64 -10.12 -38.34
N ASP A 543 4.83 -10.63 -38.02
CA ASP A 543 6.05 -10.35 -38.78
C ASP A 543 6.13 -11.20 -40.07
N SER A 544 7.15 -10.98 -40.88
CA SER A 544 7.38 -11.74 -42.12
C SER A 544 7.82 -13.20 -41.90
N THR A 545 8.19 -13.57 -40.67
CA THR A 545 8.59 -14.94 -40.29
C THR A 545 7.41 -15.76 -39.77
N GLY A 546 6.29 -15.11 -39.48
CA GLY A 546 5.06 -15.70 -38.96
C GLY A 546 4.92 -15.62 -37.44
N LEU A 547 5.84 -14.94 -36.74
CA LEU A 547 5.72 -14.66 -35.31
C LEU A 547 4.68 -13.57 -35.06
N GLN A 548 3.93 -13.73 -33.98
CA GLN A 548 2.81 -12.86 -33.64
C GLN A 548 2.93 -12.29 -32.25
N ALA A 549 2.41 -11.07 -32.09
CA ALA A 549 2.11 -10.47 -30.80
C ALA A 549 0.81 -9.70 -30.87
N THR A 550 0.20 -9.49 -29.72
CA THR A 550 -1.07 -8.80 -29.60
C THR A 550 -1.01 -7.67 -28.58
N ALA A 551 -1.90 -6.70 -28.76
CA ALA A 551 -2.15 -5.66 -27.78
C ALA A 551 -3.63 -5.29 -27.83
N SER A 552 -4.21 -4.98 -26.68
CA SER A 552 -5.65 -4.75 -26.55
C SER A 552 -5.96 -3.36 -26.00
N ALA A 553 -7.15 -2.85 -26.34
CA ALA A 553 -7.72 -1.65 -25.74
C ALA A 553 -9.17 -1.93 -25.32
N VAL A 554 -9.49 -1.74 -24.03
CA VAL A 554 -10.84 -1.92 -23.49
C VAL A 554 -11.66 -0.65 -23.71
N ILE A 555 -12.85 -0.81 -24.30
CA ILE A 555 -13.80 0.25 -24.62
C ILE A 555 -15.07 0.06 -23.81
N ASN A 556 -15.41 1.04 -22.97
CA ASN A 556 -16.57 1.03 -22.10
C ASN A 556 -17.70 1.89 -22.67
N VAL A 557 -18.66 1.27 -23.34
CA VAL A 557 -19.78 1.95 -23.97
C VAL A 557 -21.00 1.91 -23.06
N GLY A 558 -21.54 3.07 -22.71
CA GLY A 558 -22.71 3.19 -21.85
C GLY A 558 -22.50 2.66 -20.43
N GLN A 559 -21.27 2.67 -19.92
CA GLN A 559 -20.96 2.33 -18.53
C GLN A 559 -20.90 3.56 -17.63
N ALA A 560 -21.05 3.32 -16.32
CA ALA A 560 -20.93 4.38 -15.35
C ALA A 560 -19.47 4.88 -15.24
N THR A 561 -19.29 6.19 -15.05
CA THR A 561 -17.99 6.81 -14.80
C THR A 561 -18.02 7.56 -13.47
N VAL A 562 -16.86 7.59 -12.80
CA VAL A 562 -16.67 8.25 -11.51
C VAL A 562 -15.48 9.20 -11.62
N THR A 563 -15.60 10.40 -11.06
CA THR A 563 -14.52 11.38 -10.99
C THR A 563 -14.43 11.93 -9.58
N LEU A 564 -13.23 11.86 -9.00
CA LEU A 564 -12.89 12.49 -7.73
C LEU A 564 -12.28 13.87 -8.02
N SER A 565 -13.00 14.95 -7.68
CA SER A 565 -12.51 16.32 -7.89
C SER A 565 -11.91 16.94 -6.62
N GLN A 566 -12.26 16.40 -5.44
CA GLN A 566 -11.65 16.75 -4.17
C GLN A 566 -11.49 15.49 -3.30
N PRO A 567 -10.36 15.29 -2.60
CA PRO A 567 -9.18 16.17 -2.61
C PRO A 567 -8.45 16.14 -3.97
N VAL A 568 -7.85 17.26 -4.36
CA VAL A 568 -7.03 17.31 -5.57
C VAL A 568 -5.76 16.49 -5.37
N ASN A 569 -5.35 15.74 -6.40
CA ASN A 569 -4.10 15.00 -6.39
C ASN A 569 -2.89 15.90 -6.05
N GLY A 570 -2.02 15.45 -5.17
CA GLY A 570 -0.87 16.19 -4.63
C GLY A 570 -1.19 17.21 -3.54
N ARG A 571 -2.46 17.42 -3.14
CA ARG A 571 -2.83 18.41 -2.12
C ARG A 571 -2.01 18.20 -0.84
N VAL A 572 -1.49 19.28 -0.28
CA VAL A 572 -0.80 19.24 1.02
C VAL A 572 -1.81 19.16 2.18
N PHE A 573 -1.56 18.30 3.17
CA PHE A 573 -2.41 18.07 4.35
C PHE A 573 -1.59 17.74 5.61
N ASN A 574 -2.26 17.65 6.76
CA ASN A 574 -1.72 17.02 7.99
C ASN A 574 -2.55 15.79 8.37
N PHE A 575 -1.92 14.80 8.98
CA PHE A 575 -2.63 13.72 9.64
C PHE A 575 -3.53 14.26 10.74
N GLY A 576 -4.77 13.77 10.81
CA GLY A 576 -5.83 14.34 11.66
C GLY A 576 -6.64 15.45 10.98
N ASP A 577 -6.32 15.86 9.75
CA ASP A 577 -7.16 16.79 9.00
C ASP A 577 -8.51 16.14 8.63
N ALA A 578 -9.57 16.96 8.68
CA ALA A 578 -10.86 16.63 8.09
C ALA A 578 -10.83 17.04 6.61
N ILE A 579 -10.77 16.07 5.69
CA ILE A 579 -10.57 16.31 4.27
C ILE A 579 -11.92 16.34 3.54
N PRO A 580 -12.34 17.48 2.95
CA PRO A 580 -13.54 17.53 2.14
C PRO A 580 -13.35 16.73 0.85
N PHE A 581 -14.42 16.05 0.44
CA PHE A 581 -14.44 15.32 -0.82
C PHE A 581 -15.63 15.69 -1.69
N GLN A 582 -15.43 15.55 -3.01
CA GLN A 582 -16.46 15.76 -4.02
C GLN A 582 -16.25 14.76 -5.15
N ILE A 583 -17.31 14.01 -5.44
CA ILE A 583 -17.35 12.91 -6.40
C ILE A 583 -18.49 13.18 -7.38
N SER A 584 -18.21 13.08 -8.67
CA SER A 584 -19.21 13.13 -9.73
C SER A 584 -19.35 11.76 -10.38
N VAL A 585 -20.60 11.35 -10.59
CA VAL A 585 -20.93 10.08 -11.24
C VAL A 585 -21.80 10.34 -12.45
N SER A 586 -21.53 9.64 -13.54
CA SER A 586 -22.46 9.51 -14.66
C SER A 586 -22.81 8.03 -14.79
N ASP A 587 -24.09 7.66 -14.68
CA ASP A 587 -24.55 6.28 -14.93
C ASP A 587 -25.65 6.32 -16.01
N PRO A 588 -25.38 5.82 -17.22
CA PRO A 588 -26.37 5.77 -18.30
C PRO A 588 -27.63 4.97 -17.96
N ASN A 589 -27.56 4.06 -16.97
CA ASN A 589 -28.69 3.28 -16.49
C ASN A 589 -29.44 3.95 -15.34
N SER A 590 -28.92 5.05 -14.79
CA SER A 590 -29.52 5.79 -13.67
C SER A 590 -29.44 7.30 -13.90
N PRO A 591 -30.48 7.94 -14.49
CA PRO A 591 -30.48 9.38 -14.77
C PRO A 591 -30.47 10.24 -13.51
N THR A 592 -30.75 9.67 -12.34
CA THR A 592 -30.55 10.28 -11.02
C THR A 592 -29.59 9.39 -10.22
N ILE A 593 -28.51 9.96 -9.72
CA ILE A 593 -27.50 9.20 -8.97
C ILE A 593 -27.93 9.10 -7.49
N ASP A 594 -28.03 7.87 -7.01
CA ASP A 594 -28.14 7.57 -5.59
C ASP A 594 -26.74 7.62 -4.93
N CYS A 595 -26.46 8.73 -4.26
CA CYS A 595 -25.17 8.96 -3.61
C CYS A 595 -24.90 7.99 -2.44
N SER A 596 -25.88 7.23 -1.96
CA SER A 596 -25.63 6.16 -0.97
C SER A 596 -24.82 4.98 -1.55
N ARG A 597 -24.72 4.91 -2.88
CA ARG A 597 -23.93 3.92 -3.63
C ARG A 597 -22.53 4.41 -4.02
N VAL A 598 -22.16 5.59 -3.54
CA VAL A 598 -20.83 6.19 -3.75
C VAL A 598 -20.06 6.08 -2.43
N LYS A 599 -18.86 5.51 -2.49
CA LYS A 599 -17.96 5.37 -1.33
C LYS A 599 -16.63 6.03 -1.63
N LEU A 600 -16.09 6.74 -0.64
CA LEU A 600 -14.71 7.21 -0.63
C LEU A 600 -13.96 6.45 0.46
N THR A 601 -12.82 5.87 0.12
CA THR A 601 -11.92 5.21 1.06
C THR A 601 -10.66 6.06 1.22
N TYR A 602 -10.30 6.36 2.47
CA TYR A 602 -9.00 6.92 2.83
C TYR A 602 -8.05 5.77 3.13
N ILE A 603 -6.92 5.77 2.42
CA ILE A 603 -5.84 4.80 2.52
C ILE A 603 -4.62 5.56 3.04
N LEU A 604 -4.02 5.08 4.13
CA LEU A 604 -2.70 5.51 4.56
C LEU A 604 -1.66 4.82 3.68
N GLY A 605 -1.08 5.56 2.75
CA GLY A 605 0.02 5.07 1.93
C GLY A 605 1.34 5.27 2.66
N HIS A 606 2.23 4.28 2.56
CA HIS A 606 3.62 4.44 2.97
C HIS A 606 4.57 3.62 2.10
N ASP A 607 5.70 4.24 1.75
CA ASP A 607 6.65 3.74 0.76
C ASP A 607 5.99 3.32 -0.56
N SER A 608 5.70 2.03 -0.71
CA SER A 608 5.17 1.39 -1.92
C SER A 608 3.86 0.63 -1.71
N HIS A 609 3.30 0.60 -0.51
CA HIS A 609 1.98 -0.01 -0.25
C HIS A 609 1.13 0.89 0.69
N GLY A 610 -0.12 0.51 0.96
CA GLY A 610 -0.96 1.29 1.85
C GLY A 610 -1.86 0.41 2.67
N HIS A 611 -2.62 1.04 3.57
CA HIS A 611 -3.63 0.41 4.39
C HIS A 611 -4.91 1.24 4.30
N PRO A 612 -6.04 0.68 3.85
CA PRO A 612 -7.33 1.35 3.95
C PRO A 612 -7.64 1.56 5.43
N LEU A 613 -7.90 2.79 5.85
CA LEU A 613 -8.11 3.10 7.27
C LEU A 613 -9.55 3.48 7.59
N THR A 614 -10.22 4.18 6.69
CA THR A 614 -11.63 4.56 6.92
C THR A 614 -12.32 4.88 5.61
N SER A 615 -13.65 4.96 5.65
CA SER A 615 -14.44 5.31 4.47
C SER A 615 -15.66 6.17 4.82
N ALA A 616 -16.15 6.89 3.82
CA ALA A 616 -17.36 7.68 3.89
C ALA A 616 -18.25 7.41 2.67
N THR A 617 -19.56 7.51 2.83
CA THR A 617 -20.54 7.34 1.75
C THR A 617 -21.12 8.69 1.35
N GLY A 618 -21.29 8.92 0.04
CA GLY A 618 -21.88 10.14 -0.51
C GLY A 618 -21.17 10.67 -1.75
N CYS A 619 -21.83 11.54 -2.51
CA CYS A 619 -21.18 12.27 -3.61
C CYS A 619 -20.38 13.49 -3.13
N SER A 620 -20.59 13.93 -1.89
CA SER A 620 -19.78 14.96 -1.24
C SER A 620 -19.85 14.80 0.28
N GLY A 621 -18.85 15.33 0.98
CA GLY A 621 -18.78 15.24 2.43
C GLY A 621 -17.41 15.60 2.96
N THR A 622 -17.09 15.07 4.14
CA THR A 622 -15.76 15.18 4.75
C THR A 622 -15.38 13.83 5.31
N ILE A 623 -14.14 13.41 5.06
CA ILE A 623 -13.56 12.20 5.63
C ILE A 623 -12.48 12.61 6.62
N GLN A 624 -12.55 12.06 7.83
CA GLN A 624 -11.60 12.36 8.88
C GLN A 624 -10.36 11.49 8.67
N THR A 625 -9.20 12.09 8.41
CA THR A 625 -7.94 11.33 8.44
C THR A 625 -7.59 11.00 9.88
N THR A 626 -6.98 9.85 10.10
CA THR A 626 -6.47 9.47 11.43
C THR A 626 -5.26 10.34 11.77
N VAL A 627 -5.10 10.67 13.06
CA VAL A 627 -3.82 11.15 13.57
C VAL A 627 -2.91 9.93 13.56
N ASP A 628 -1.89 9.93 12.71
CA ASP A 628 -0.91 8.86 12.71
C ASP A 628 -0.07 8.97 13.98
N GLY A 629 -0.42 8.18 14.99
CA GLY A 629 0.36 7.97 16.19
C GLY A 629 1.09 6.62 16.18
N GLU A 630 1.07 5.91 15.05
CA GLU A 630 1.45 4.50 14.94
C GLU A 630 2.74 4.30 14.15
N HIS A 631 3.03 5.18 13.19
CA HIS A 631 4.30 5.22 12.49
C HIS A 631 5.28 6.20 13.16
N ASP A 632 6.58 5.94 12.98
CA ASP A 632 7.60 6.93 13.36
C ASP A 632 7.32 8.26 12.66
N ALA A 633 7.55 9.38 13.35
CA ALA A 633 7.31 10.72 12.81
C ALA A 633 8.16 11.03 11.54
N ASN A 634 9.14 10.18 11.23
CA ASN A 634 10.02 10.29 10.08
C ASN A 634 9.70 9.26 8.97
N ALA A 635 8.66 8.45 9.13
CA ALA A 635 8.23 7.49 8.12
C ALA A 635 7.76 8.20 6.83
N ASN A 636 7.89 7.52 5.70
CA ASN A 636 7.44 8.03 4.40
C ASN A 636 5.95 7.77 4.21
N VAL A 637 5.12 8.54 4.91
CA VAL A 637 3.65 8.38 4.92
C VAL A 637 2.94 9.46 4.11
N PHE A 638 1.80 9.13 3.52
CA PHE A 638 0.95 10.04 2.73
C PHE A 638 -0.50 9.54 2.67
N GLY A 639 -1.42 10.40 2.23
CA GLY A 639 -2.82 10.03 2.09
C GLY A 639 -3.17 9.61 0.67
N VAL A 640 -3.98 8.57 0.51
CA VAL A 640 -4.54 8.16 -0.77
C VAL A 640 -6.06 8.10 -0.65
N PHE A 641 -6.76 8.64 -1.64
CA PHE A 641 -8.21 8.72 -1.68
C PHE A 641 -8.73 7.99 -2.91
N ASP A 642 -9.49 6.93 -2.66
CA ASP A 642 -10.09 6.09 -3.67
C ASP A 642 -11.61 6.23 -3.65
N ALA A 643 -12.18 6.72 -4.75
CA ALA A 643 -13.61 6.93 -4.88
C ALA A 643 -14.21 5.90 -5.81
N GLU A 644 -15.26 5.24 -5.35
CA GLU A 644 -15.95 4.19 -6.08
C GLU A 644 -17.47 4.42 -6.13
N TYR A 645 -18.10 3.91 -7.18
CA TYR A 645 -19.55 3.85 -7.34
C TYR A 645 -19.96 2.46 -7.78
N THR A 646 -20.97 1.88 -7.13
CA THR A 646 -21.56 0.62 -7.59
C THR A 646 -22.79 0.92 -8.47
N PRO A 647 -22.77 0.67 -9.79
CA PRO A 647 -23.91 0.93 -10.67
C PRO A 647 -25.17 0.16 -10.27
N VAL A 648 -26.35 0.69 -10.59
CA VAL A 648 -27.62 0.01 -10.28
C VAL A 648 -27.68 -1.32 -11.04
N GLY A 649 -27.97 -2.42 -10.32
CA GLY A 649 -27.98 -3.77 -10.90
C GLY A 649 -26.61 -4.40 -11.09
N SER A 650 -25.52 -3.73 -10.69
CA SER A 650 -24.16 -4.28 -10.63
C SER A 650 -23.77 -4.66 -9.19
N THR A 651 -22.91 -5.67 -9.07
CA THR A 651 -22.18 -6.01 -7.83
C THR A 651 -20.73 -5.54 -7.84
N THR A 652 -20.27 -5.01 -8.98
CA THR A 652 -18.89 -4.52 -9.16
C THR A 652 -18.90 -3.00 -9.18
N SER A 653 -17.99 -2.40 -8.43
CA SER A 653 -17.79 -0.96 -8.38
C SER A 653 -16.92 -0.48 -9.55
N VAL A 654 -17.16 0.76 -9.97
CA VAL A 654 -16.27 1.52 -10.86
C VAL A 654 -15.52 2.56 -10.04
N HIS A 655 -14.21 2.67 -10.25
CA HIS A 655 -13.34 3.56 -9.47
C HIS A 655 -12.95 4.80 -10.28
N ALA A 656 -12.77 5.93 -9.59
CA ALA A 656 -12.14 7.12 -10.12
C ALA A 656 -10.61 6.95 -10.15
N THR A 657 -9.91 7.82 -10.88
CA THR A 657 -8.46 8.00 -10.65
C THR A 657 -8.24 8.48 -9.22
N GLN A 658 -7.33 7.82 -8.52
CA GLN A 658 -7.01 8.11 -7.13
C GLN A 658 -6.32 9.46 -6.96
N ALA A 659 -6.55 10.09 -5.80
CA ALA A 659 -5.84 11.30 -5.40
C ALA A 659 -4.87 10.99 -4.25
N VAL A 660 -3.59 11.31 -4.42
CA VAL A 660 -2.54 11.15 -3.41
C VAL A 660 -2.26 12.51 -2.77
N THR A 661 -2.54 12.69 -1.49
CA THR A 661 -2.24 13.92 -0.74
C THR A 661 -0.91 13.80 0.00
N GLN A 662 -0.19 14.92 0.12
CA GLN A 662 1.16 14.94 0.69
C GLN A 662 1.19 15.56 2.08
N PRO A 663 1.92 14.99 3.05
CA PRO A 663 2.07 15.63 4.35
C PRO A 663 2.76 16.98 4.20
N ARG A 664 2.47 17.92 5.11
CA ARG A 664 3.19 19.20 5.17
C ARG A 664 4.66 19.02 5.43
N ALA A 665 5.01 18.16 6.38
CA ALA A 665 6.38 17.83 6.76
C ALA A 665 6.85 16.57 6.06
N ARG A 666 8.06 16.57 5.51
CA ARG A 666 8.64 15.42 4.82
C ARG A 666 10.15 15.37 4.98
N GLN A 667 10.68 14.17 5.20
CA GLN A 667 12.12 13.93 5.13
C GLN A 667 12.60 13.99 3.68
N ALA A 668 13.79 14.53 3.46
CA ALA A 668 14.31 14.77 2.13
C ALA A 668 14.75 13.49 1.43
N GLU A 669 15.14 12.45 2.18
CA GLU A 669 15.47 11.12 1.66
C GLU A 669 14.29 10.37 1.04
N HIS A 670 13.06 10.82 1.28
CA HIS A 670 11.84 10.22 0.72
C HIS A 670 11.53 10.73 -0.71
N TYR A 671 12.56 11.12 -1.46
CA TYR A 671 12.42 11.61 -2.83
C TYR A 671 11.99 10.50 -3.80
N ASN A 672 11.31 10.89 -4.88
CA ASN A 672 10.98 9.96 -5.97
C ASN A 672 12.15 9.78 -6.95
N ALA A 673 12.86 10.86 -7.26
CA ALA A 673 14.07 10.81 -8.10
C ALA A 673 15.09 11.85 -7.64
N GLN A 674 16.34 11.66 -8.04
CA GLN A 674 17.44 12.55 -7.69
C GLN A 674 18.51 12.61 -8.77
N GLN A 675 19.34 13.66 -8.72
CA GLN A 675 20.60 13.75 -9.45
C GLN A 675 21.70 14.34 -8.56
N GLY A 676 22.86 13.67 -8.54
CA GLY A 676 24.10 14.15 -7.94
C GLY A 676 24.19 14.06 -6.41
N VAL A 677 23.10 13.70 -5.72
CA VAL A 677 23.07 13.63 -4.26
C VAL A 677 23.18 12.20 -3.73
N THR A 678 23.45 12.06 -2.43
CA THR A 678 23.43 10.77 -1.72
C THR A 678 22.68 10.87 -0.40
N ILE A 679 22.09 9.76 0.05
CA ILE A 679 21.56 9.66 1.41
C ILE A 679 22.74 9.40 2.35
N VAL A 680 22.90 10.24 3.37
CA VAL A 680 23.94 10.15 4.40
C VAL A 680 23.34 9.81 5.75
N THR A 681 24.02 8.97 6.54
CA THR A 681 23.62 8.67 7.93
C THR A 681 24.12 9.74 8.88
N LYS A 682 23.20 10.29 9.69
CA LYS A 682 23.44 11.43 10.58
C LYS A 682 22.66 11.22 11.87
N ALA A 683 23.34 10.96 12.98
CA ALA A 683 22.65 10.63 14.23
C ALA A 683 21.75 11.76 14.75
N SER A 684 22.05 13.02 14.40
CA SER A 684 21.26 14.19 14.80
C SER A 684 20.22 14.65 13.75
N ALA A 685 20.14 13.96 12.61
CA ALA A 685 19.08 14.13 11.64
C ALA A 685 17.80 13.42 12.13
N ASN A 686 16.66 13.93 11.69
CA ASN A 686 15.39 13.24 11.89
C ASN A 686 15.43 11.91 11.13
N GLY A 687 14.93 10.82 11.71
CA GLY A 687 15.06 9.48 11.12
C GLY A 687 16.51 8.97 10.96
N GLY A 688 17.52 9.71 11.45
CA GLY A 688 18.93 9.35 11.35
C GLY A 688 19.53 9.49 9.94
N ARG A 689 18.83 10.11 8.99
CA ARG A 689 19.24 10.21 7.58
C ARG A 689 18.99 11.61 7.04
N ALA A 690 19.76 11.99 6.02
CA ALA A 690 19.59 13.26 5.31
C ALA A 690 20.10 13.12 3.87
N ILE A 691 19.78 14.08 3.02
CA ILE A 691 20.41 14.28 1.72
C ILE A 691 21.70 15.04 1.91
N GLY A 692 22.81 14.48 1.43
CA GLY A 692 24.12 15.10 1.49
C GLY A 692 24.88 14.99 0.19
N THR A 693 26.18 15.35 0.26
CA THR A 693 27.09 15.46 -0.90
C THR A 693 26.54 16.36 -2.01
N THR A 694 25.79 17.40 -1.63
CA THR A 694 25.13 18.29 -2.58
C THR A 694 26.11 19.26 -3.23
N GLU A 695 26.06 19.34 -4.55
CA GLU A 695 26.81 20.29 -5.37
C GLU A 695 25.86 21.18 -6.18
N ASN A 696 26.43 22.18 -6.86
CA ASN A 696 25.64 23.12 -7.65
C ASN A 696 24.98 22.44 -8.85
N GLY A 697 23.65 22.48 -8.88
CA GLY A 697 22.83 21.91 -9.96
C GLY A 697 22.24 20.54 -9.62
N ASP A 698 22.61 19.97 -8.47
CA ASP A 698 22.01 18.75 -7.96
C ASP A 698 20.56 18.98 -7.54
N TRP A 699 19.78 17.90 -7.50
CA TRP A 699 18.37 18.00 -7.16
C TRP A 699 17.78 16.70 -6.64
N ILE A 700 16.71 16.84 -5.87
CA ILE A 700 15.76 15.78 -5.54
C ILE A 700 14.36 16.20 -6.01
N SER A 701 13.50 15.23 -6.31
CA SER A 701 12.14 15.51 -6.78
C SER A 701 11.07 14.71 -6.06
N PHE A 702 9.87 15.29 -6.01
CA PHE A 702 8.69 14.69 -5.40
C PHE A 702 7.48 14.82 -6.31
N THR A 703 6.66 13.77 -6.37
CA THR A 703 5.44 13.74 -7.16
C THR A 703 4.39 12.84 -6.51
N PRO A 704 3.10 13.21 -6.52
CA PRO A 704 2.52 14.49 -6.99
C PRO A 704 2.50 15.56 -5.88
N TYR A 705 2.64 16.85 -6.23
CA TYR A 705 2.41 17.98 -5.30
C TYR A 705 1.47 19.04 -5.89
N ASN A 706 0.53 19.51 -5.10
CA ASN A 706 -0.31 20.67 -5.39
C ASN A 706 -0.19 21.65 -4.22
N LEU A 707 0.49 22.77 -4.49
CA LEU A 707 0.84 23.76 -3.47
C LEU A 707 -0.21 24.85 -3.33
N THR A 708 -1.43 24.67 -3.86
CA THR A 708 -2.51 25.66 -3.70
C THR A 708 -2.71 25.97 -2.21
N GLY A 709 -2.59 27.25 -1.84
CA GLY A 709 -2.69 27.71 -0.46
C GLY A 709 -1.41 27.60 0.37
N VAL A 710 -0.30 27.11 -0.19
CA VAL A 710 1.03 27.16 0.44
C VAL A 710 1.63 28.56 0.29
N THR A 711 2.15 29.14 1.36
CA THR A 711 2.74 30.49 1.36
C THR A 711 4.21 30.52 1.71
N SER A 712 4.70 29.51 2.42
CA SER A 712 6.12 29.38 2.73
C SER A 712 6.51 27.93 2.93
N PHE A 713 7.80 27.69 2.94
CA PHE A 713 8.39 26.43 3.32
C PHE A 713 9.54 26.70 4.30
N THR A 714 9.79 25.75 5.19
CA THR A 714 10.96 25.73 6.06
C THR A 714 11.72 24.44 5.79
N ALA A 715 13.04 24.53 5.63
CA ALA A 715 13.92 23.39 5.44
C ALA A 715 14.92 23.31 6.61
N ARG A 716 15.13 22.10 7.14
CA ARG A 716 16.15 21.81 8.14
C ARG A 716 17.44 21.40 7.44
N VAL A 717 18.50 22.19 7.60
CA VAL A 717 19.75 22.08 6.83
C VAL A 717 20.98 22.16 7.73
N ALA A 718 22.09 21.55 7.30
CA ALA A 718 23.40 21.67 7.95
C ALA A 718 24.49 21.91 6.90
N SER A 719 25.48 22.75 7.19
CA SER A 719 26.54 23.08 6.25
C SER A 719 27.86 23.34 6.95
N ALA A 720 28.86 22.50 6.66
CA ALA A 720 30.27 22.84 6.87
C ALA A 720 30.96 23.28 5.56
N GLY A 721 30.19 23.33 4.47
CA GLY A 721 30.63 23.77 3.15
C GLY A 721 30.50 25.28 2.96
N VAL A 722 30.32 25.70 1.70
CA VAL A 722 30.20 27.13 1.34
C VAL A 722 28.79 27.69 1.55
N GLY A 723 27.82 26.86 1.97
CA GLY A 723 26.40 27.20 1.95
C GLY A 723 25.86 27.28 0.52
N GLY A 724 24.74 27.95 0.31
CA GLY A 724 24.14 28.09 -1.01
C GLY A 724 22.69 28.58 -0.96
N THR A 725 21.91 28.12 -1.93
CA THR A 725 20.47 28.41 -2.03
C THR A 725 19.73 27.13 -2.36
N LEU A 726 18.68 26.86 -1.59
CA LEU A 726 17.68 25.85 -1.88
C LEU A 726 16.56 26.50 -2.68
N THR A 727 16.34 26.06 -3.91
CA THR A 727 15.19 26.49 -4.72
C THR A 727 14.18 25.37 -4.87
N ILE A 728 12.90 25.72 -4.71
CA ILE A 728 11.77 24.86 -5.06
C ILE A 728 11.35 25.24 -6.48
N ARG A 729 11.26 24.26 -7.38
CA ARG A 729 10.89 24.44 -8.78
C ARG A 729 9.73 23.52 -9.18
N SER A 730 8.96 23.96 -10.16
CA SER A 730 7.81 23.20 -10.67
C SER A 730 8.08 22.57 -12.04
N GLY A 731 7.61 21.34 -12.22
CA GLY A 731 7.65 20.59 -13.48
C GLY A 731 8.99 19.90 -13.77
N SER A 732 10.10 20.62 -13.67
CA SER A 732 11.45 20.07 -13.88
C SER A 732 12.51 20.79 -13.02
N ALA A 733 13.72 20.22 -12.93
CA ALA A 733 14.86 20.85 -12.26
C ALA A 733 15.26 22.22 -12.86
N THR A 734 14.91 22.47 -14.13
CA THR A 734 15.12 23.76 -14.81
C THR A 734 13.84 24.59 -14.92
N GLY A 735 12.74 24.14 -14.32
CA GLY A 735 11.44 24.79 -14.37
C GLY A 735 11.38 26.09 -13.56
N PRO A 736 10.21 26.76 -13.55
CA PRO A 736 10.00 28.00 -12.80
C PRO A 736 10.31 27.82 -11.31
N VAL A 737 11.01 28.80 -10.73
CA VAL A 737 11.24 28.85 -9.28
C VAL A 737 9.95 29.28 -8.60
N VAL A 738 9.46 28.45 -7.68
CA VAL A 738 8.25 28.68 -6.90
C VAL A 738 8.56 28.95 -5.42
N GLY A 739 9.80 28.73 -4.97
CA GLY A 739 10.25 29.13 -3.64
C GLY A 739 11.77 29.14 -3.54
N THR A 740 12.29 29.95 -2.62
CA THR A 740 13.74 30.12 -2.43
C THR A 740 14.08 30.33 -0.95
N ALA A 741 15.10 29.62 -0.46
CA ALA A 741 15.70 29.86 0.86
C ALA A 741 17.22 29.92 0.75
N THR A 742 17.84 30.91 1.38
CA THR A 742 19.31 31.01 1.46
C THR A 742 19.82 30.14 2.61
N VAL A 743 20.91 29.41 2.37
CA VAL A 743 21.57 28.55 3.35
C VAL A 743 22.97 29.11 3.63
N ALA A 744 23.17 29.66 4.82
CA ALA A 744 24.50 30.05 5.28
C ALA A 744 25.25 28.84 5.87
N PRO A 745 26.59 28.85 5.93
CA PRO A 745 27.36 27.87 6.68
C PRO A 745 26.88 27.81 8.14
N THR A 746 26.58 26.61 8.63
CA THR A 746 26.04 26.38 9.99
C THR A 746 27.14 26.01 11.01
N GLY A 747 28.39 25.98 10.55
CA GLY A 747 29.57 25.66 11.36
C GLY A 747 29.86 24.17 11.52
N GLY A 748 29.11 23.28 10.85
CA GLY A 748 29.34 21.85 10.91
C GLY A 748 28.25 21.02 10.22
N TRP A 749 28.59 19.78 9.84
CA TRP A 749 27.69 18.84 9.16
C TRP A 749 26.64 18.16 10.06
N GLU A 750 26.66 18.46 11.37
CA GLU A 750 25.70 18.01 12.38
C GLU A 750 25.01 19.20 13.08
N ASN A 751 25.33 20.43 12.65
CA ASN A 751 24.73 21.65 13.19
C ASN A 751 23.51 22.02 12.36
N TRP A 752 22.37 21.45 12.71
CA TRP A 752 21.12 21.66 11.99
C TRP A 752 20.46 23.00 12.36
N VAL A 753 20.08 23.76 11.33
CA VAL A 753 19.31 25.00 11.46
C VAL A 753 18.12 24.98 10.51
N ASN A 754 17.08 25.74 10.84
CA ASN A 754 15.94 25.94 9.95
C ASN A 754 16.15 27.18 9.08
N VAL A 755 15.94 27.03 7.78
CA VAL A 755 15.88 28.15 6.82
C VAL A 755 14.48 28.22 6.22
N THR A 756 13.95 29.42 6.04
CA THR A 756 12.59 29.62 5.56
C THR A 756 12.59 30.43 4.27
N GLY A 757 11.73 30.04 3.33
CA GLY A 757 11.49 30.74 2.07
C GLY A 757 10.00 30.92 1.81
N THR A 758 9.63 31.98 1.11
CA THR A 758 8.26 32.16 0.62
C THR A 758 7.98 31.23 -0.56
N VAL A 759 6.74 30.80 -0.72
CA VAL A 759 6.26 29.97 -1.83
C VAL A 759 5.24 30.77 -2.63
N THR A 760 5.41 30.80 -3.94
CA THR A 760 4.40 31.22 -4.91
C THR A 760 3.85 29.96 -5.59
N PRO A 761 2.67 29.46 -5.18
CA PRO A 761 2.15 28.20 -5.69
C PRO A 761 2.03 28.17 -7.22
N PRO A 762 2.55 27.12 -7.89
CA PRO A 762 2.21 26.86 -9.27
C PRO A 762 0.73 26.45 -9.38
N ALA A 763 0.14 26.64 -10.57
CA ALA A 763 -1.21 26.18 -10.83
C ALA A 763 -1.28 24.65 -10.93
N GLY A 764 -2.26 24.05 -10.26
CA GLY A 764 -2.55 22.62 -10.35
C GLY A 764 -1.50 21.73 -9.68
N THR A 765 -1.53 20.45 -10.06
CA THR A 765 -0.61 19.42 -9.56
C THR A 765 0.64 19.37 -10.43
N VAL A 766 1.80 19.36 -9.79
CA VAL A 766 3.12 19.40 -10.45
C VAL A 766 4.07 18.37 -9.84
N ASN A 767 5.14 18.08 -10.59
CA ASN A 767 6.36 17.52 -10.01
C ASN A 767 7.13 18.65 -9.32
N LEU A 768 7.49 18.44 -8.07
CA LEU A 768 8.27 19.39 -7.27
C LEU A 768 9.75 19.03 -7.35
N PHE A 769 10.63 20.00 -7.58
CA PHE A 769 12.07 19.81 -7.55
C PHE A 769 12.68 20.71 -6.47
N LEU A 770 13.47 20.13 -5.57
CA LEU A 770 14.34 20.85 -4.66
C LEU A 770 15.74 20.85 -5.28
N VAL A 771 16.19 22.01 -5.74
CA VAL A 771 17.45 22.18 -6.48
C VAL A 771 18.45 22.95 -5.62
N PHE A 772 19.62 22.36 -5.47
CA PHE A 772 20.75 22.88 -4.70
C PHE A 772 21.61 23.76 -5.61
N THR A 773 21.79 25.02 -5.24
CA THR A 773 22.55 25.98 -6.06
C THR A 773 23.58 26.71 -5.20
N GLY A 774 24.76 26.99 -5.75
CA GLY A 774 25.85 27.60 -4.99
C GLY A 774 27.19 27.67 -5.73
N GLY A 775 28.25 27.96 -4.98
CA GLY A 775 29.63 27.99 -5.50
C GLY A 775 30.21 26.59 -5.72
N ALA A 776 31.49 26.52 -6.07
CA ALA A 776 32.19 25.24 -6.20
C ALA A 776 32.41 24.58 -4.82
N GLY A 777 32.25 23.25 -4.77
CA GLY A 777 32.40 22.43 -3.55
C GLY A 777 31.06 22.04 -2.91
N ALA A 778 31.13 21.28 -1.82
CA ALA A 778 29.96 20.82 -1.08
C ALA A 778 29.14 22.01 -0.53
N LEU A 779 27.82 21.97 -0.72
CA LEU A 779 26.92 23.05 -0.36
C LEU A 779 26.37 22.86 1.07
N PHE A 780 25.34 22.04 1.24
CA PHE A 780 24.64 21.80 2.50
C PHE A 780 23.85 20.48 2.48
N ASP A 781 23.79 19.81 3.63
CA ASP A 781 22.92 18.66 3.82
C ASP A 781 21.49 19.15 4.10
N LEU A 782 20.49 18.43 3.58
CA LEU A 782 19.07 18.67 3.78
C LEU A 782 18.44 17.47 4.49
N ASP A 783 17.91 17.70 5.67
CA ASP A 783 17.25 16.69 6.50
C ASP A 783 15.76 16.59 6.12
N SER A 784 15.01 17.67 6.32
CA SER A 784 13.57 17.68 6.10
C SER A 784 13.09 19.04 5.61
N PHE A 785 11.87 19.08 5.08
CA PHE A 785 11.18 20.33 4.76
C PHE A 785 9.70 20.27 5.18
N THR A 786 9.17 21.42 5.54
CA THR A 786 7.78 21.59 5.95
C THR A 786 7.15 22.76 5.20
N PHE A 787 6.00 22.51 4.57
CA PHE A 787 5.18 23.57 3.99
C PHE A 787 4.27 24.21 5.04
N ALA A 788 4.27 25.53 5.06
CA ALA A 788 3.24 26.30 5.74
C ALA A 788 2.21 26.74 4.70
N SER A 789 0.96 26.36 4.96
CA SER A 789 -0.17 26.85 4.18
C SER A 789 -0.67 28.15 4.75
N GLY A 790 -0.62 29.20 3.96
CA GLY A 790 -1.42 30.40 4.17
C GLY A 790 -2.51 30.45 3.12
N THR A 791 -3.70 29.97 3.48
CA THR A 791 -4.90 30.61 2.94
C THR A 791 -5.72 31.14 4.11
N PRO A 792 -5.75 32.47 4.30
CA PRO A 792 -6.89 33.11 4.95
C PRO A 792 -8.17 32.67 4.22
N PRO A 793 -9.29 32.36 4.89
CA PRO A 793 -10.54 32.22 4.16
C PRO A 793 -10.85 33.55 3.47
N THR A 794 -11.50 33.48 2.33
CA THR A 794 -12.41 34.55 1.92
C THR A 794 -13.47 34.72 3.01
N GLY A 795 -13.35 35.79 3.80
CA GLY A 795 -14.28 36.11 4.89
C GLY A 795 -13.65 37.05 5.92
N THR A 796 -14.45 37.93 6.50
CA THR A 796 -14.01 38.85 7.57
C THR A 796 -13.73 38.04 8.84
N ASN A 797 -12.57 38.23 9.49
CA ASN A 797 -12.36 37.71 10.86
C ASN A 797 -13.35 38.39 11.80
N LEU A 798 -14.38 37.64 12.20
CA LEU A 798 -15.49 38.12 13.01
C LEU A 798 -15.08 38.41 14.44
N ALA A 799 -13.98 37.83 14.93
CA ALA A 799 -13.45 38.03 16.27
C ALA A 799 -12.52 39.27 16.38
N LEU A 800 -12.03 39.79 15.25
CA LEU A 800 -11.06 40.89 15.24
C LEU A 800 -11.59 42.13 15.98
N ASN A 801 -10.83 42.57 16.98
CA ASN A 801 -11.12 43.71 17.85
C ASN A 801 -12.48 43.64 18.56
N LYS A 802 -13.02 42.42 18.74
CA LYS A 802 -14.27 42.21 19.47
C LYS A 802 -14.04 42.09 20.97
N PRO A 803 -15.08 42.32 21.79
CA PRO A 803 -15.00 42.07 23.23
C PRO A 803 -14.66 40.61 23.51
N ALA A 804 -13.51 40.39 24.17
CA ALA A 804 -13.07 39.08 24.62
C ALA A 804 -12.97 39.03 26.15
N THR A 805 -13.41 37.92 26.74
CA THR A 805 -13.27 37.65 28.18
C THR A 805 -12.68 36.26 28.38
N ALA A 806 -12.08 36.03 29.54
CA ALA A 806 -11.48 34.74 29.88
C ALA A 806 -11.77 34.37 31.33
N SER A 807 -11.62 33.09 31.67
CA SER A 807 -11.73 32.59 33.04
C SER A 807 -10.68 33.20 33.97
N SER A 808 -9.50 33.49 33.43
CA SER A 808 -8.41 34.14 34.16
C SER A 808 -7.40 34.78 33.20
N ALA A 809 -6.48 35.54 33.77
CA ALA A 809 -5.26 35.99 33.11
C ALA A 809 -4.05 35.66 33.99
N GLU A 810 -2.93 35.22 33.40
CA GLU A 810 -1.65 35.01 34.08
C GLU A 810 -1.21 36.30 34.80
N SER A 811 -1.39 37.44 34.14
CA SER A 811 -1.21 38.78 34.70
C SER A 811 -1.98 39.83 33.89
N GLY A 812 -2.00 41.08 34.36
CA GLY A 812 -2.60 42.19 33.61
C GLY A 812 -1.94 42.49 32.25
N THR A 813 -0.77 41.91 31.97
CA THR A 813 -0.06 42.06 30.69
C THR A 813 -0.59 41.14 29.59
N TYR A 814 -1.33 40.08 29.93
CA TYR A 814 -1.80 39.06 28.98
C TYR A 814 -3.34 38.96 28.95
N PRO A 815 -4.05 40.07 28.66
CA PRO A 815 -5.51 40.10 28.70
C PRO A 815 -6.13 39.27 27.57
N ALA A 816 -7.39 38.85 27.72
CA ALA A 816 -8.13 38.13 26.67
C ALA A 816 -8.19 38.90 25.34
N SER A 817 -8.24 40.24 25.39
CA SER A 817 -8.24 41.10 24.20
C SER A 817 -6.99 40.95 23.33
N ALA A 818 -5.87 40.52 23.90
CA ALA A 818 -4.61 40.34 23.18
C ALA A 818 -4.60 39.11 22.26
N ALA A 819 -5.59 38.21 22.37
CA ALA A 819 -5.74 37.10 21.42
C ALA A 819 -6.60 37.48 20.21
N VAL A 820 -7.22 38.65 20.18
CA VAL A 820 -8.18 39.06 19.13
C VAL A 820 -7.82 40.40 18.47
N ASP A 821 -6.58 40.87 18.66
CA ASP A 821 -6.09 42.16 18.18
C ASP A 821 -5.30 42.09 16.85
N ALA A 822 -5.17 40.88 16.28
CA ALA A 822 -4.37 40.58 15.08
C ALA A 822 -2.88 40.92 15.20
N SER A 823 -2.32 40.91 16.40
CA SER A 823 -0.89 41.07 16.64
C SER A 823 -0.25 39.74 17.01
N ALA A 824 0.82 39.37 16.29
CA ALA A 824 1.58 38.14 16.57
C ALA A 824 2.55 38.26 17.76
N THR A 825 2.63 39.44 18.39
CA THR A 825 3.55 39.73 19.49
C THR A 825 2.85 39.96 20.83
N THR A 826 1.52 39.97 20.81
CA THR A 826 0.64 40.07 21.99
C THR A 826 -0.09 38.75 22.16
N ARG A 827 -0.43 38.38 23.41
CA ARG A 827 -1.06 37.09 23.70
C ARG A 827 -2.01 37.19 24.90
N TRP A 828 -3.08 36.41 24.87
CA TRP A 828 -3.78 36.04 26.10
C TRP A 828 -3.03 34.91 26.78
N SER A 829 -3.01 34.89 28.11
CA SER A 829 -2.52 33.75 28.87
C SER A 829 -3.35 33.51 30.13
N SER A 830 -3.67 32.26 30.44
CA SER A 830 -4.43 31.89 31.64
C SER A 830 -3.55 31.64 32.87
N LEU A 831 -4.17 31.53 34.04
CA LEU A 831 -3.57 30.85 35.19
C LEU A 831 -3.27 29.38 34.88
N PHE A 832 -2.31 28.80 35.62
CA PHE A 832 -1.73 27.48 35.34
C PHE A 832 -2.54 26.35 35.98
N SER A 833 -3.81 26.25 35.58
CA SER A 833 -4.75 25.24 36.08
C SER A 833 -5.71 24.81 34.98
N ASP A 834 -6.39 23.69 35.20
CA ASP A 834 -7.41 23.15 34.30
C ASP A 834 -8.76 23.07 35.05
N PRO A 835 -9.90 23.41 34.42
CA PRO A 835 -10.03 23.97 33.07
C PRO A 835 -9.84 25.51 33.04
N GLN A 836 -9.52 26.06 31.86
CA GLN A 836 -9.54 27.51 31.59
C GLN A 836 -10.24 27.79 30.27
N TRP A 837 -10.73 29.00 30.08
CA TRP A 837 -11.40 29.37 28.84
C TRP A 837 -11.13 30.82 28.44
N ILE A 838 -11.21 31.06 27.13
CA ILE A 838 -11.33 32.38 26.51
C ILE A 838 -12.55 32.37 25.59
N GLN A 839 -13.32 33.46 25.57
CA GLN A 839 -14.46 33.63 24.70
C GLN A 839 -14.47 35.01 24.04
N VAL A 840 -15.15 35.09 22.90
CA VAL A 840 -15.35 36.34 22.14
C VAL A 840 -16.85 36.56 21.86
N ASP A 841 -17.32 37.80 22.04
CA ASP A 841 -18.63 38.27 21.57
C ASP A 841 -18.50 38.85 20.16
N LEU A 842 -19.00 38.14 19.15
CA LEU A 842 -18.92 38.58 17.75
C LEU A 842 -19.73 39.86 17.48
N GLY A 843 -20.64 40.24 18.38
CA GLY A 843 -21.49 41.42 18.31
C GLY A 843 -22.78 41.24 17.50
N ALA A 844 -22.89 40.15 16.74
CA ALA A 844 -24.08 39.71 16.03
C ALA A 844 -24.08 38.18 15.89
N THR A 845 -25.20 37.61 15.45
CA THR A 845 -25.27 36.18 15.13
C THR A 845 -24.73 35.95 13.72
N TYR A 846 -23.76 35.04 13.61
CA TYR A 846 -23.16 34.62 12.35
C TYR A 846 -23.26 33.10 12.22
N THR A 847 -23.27 32.59 10.99
CA THR A 847 -23.03 31.16 10.75
C THR A 847 -21.53 30.97 10.63
N ILE A 848 -20.90 30.46 11.70
CA ILE A 848 -19.45 30.26 11.72
C ILE A 848 -19.10 28.96 10.99
N ASN A 849 -18.02 29.01 10.21
CA ASN A 849 -17.52 27.87 9.44
C ASN A 849 -16.07 27.49 9.76
N ARG A 850 -15.32 28.35 10.46
CA ARG A 850 -13.93 28.11 10.85
C ARG A 850 -13.56 28.86 12.13
N VAL A 851 -12.75 28.22 12.98
CA VAL A 851 -12.08 28.81 14.13
C VAL A 851 -10.58 28.48 14.05
N ARG A 852 -9.73 29.49 13.97
CA ARG A 852 -8.28 29.32 13.89
C ARG A 852 -7.63 29.83 15.17
N LEU A 853 -6.76 29.00 15.75
CA LEU A 853 -6.04 29.28 16.97
C LEU A 853 -4.54 29.26 16.67
N VAL A 854 -3.82 30.26 17.14
CA VAL A 854 -2.35 30.24 17.14
C VAL A 854 -1.90 30.30 18.58
N TRP A 855 -1.41 29.17 19.07
CA TRP A 855 -0.86 29.01 20.40
C TRP A 855 0.55 29.58 20.51
N GLU A 856 0.91 29.98 21.72
CA GLU A 856 2.29 30.21 22.10
C GLU A 856 2.96 28.87 22.48
N ALA A 857 4.19 28.88 23.01
CA ALA A 857 4.82 27.69 23.58
C ALA A 857 3.92 26.97 24.60
N ALA A 858 3.08 27.70 25.34
CA ALA A 858 2.06 27.16 26.22
C ALA A 858 0.70 26.99 25.50
N TYR A 859 0.19 25.76 25.44
CA TYR A 859 -1.00 25.40 24.63
C TYR A 859 -1.93 24.40 25.33
N GLY A 860 -3.13 24.20 24.76
CA GLY A 860 -4.05 23.14 25.19
C GLY A 860 -3.81 21.84 24.43
N SER A 861 -3.41 20.77 25.13
CA SER A 861 -3.36 19.42 24.53
C SER A 861 -4.75 18.80 24.40
N ALA A 862 -5.74 19.30 25.14
CA ALA A 862 -7.16 19.04 24.90
C ALA A 862 -8.02 20.29 25.18
N TYR A 863 -8.95 20.58 24.28
CA TYR A 863 -9.89 21.70 24.41
C TYR A 863 -11.18 21.47 23.61
N GLN A 864 -12.20 22.27 23.89
CA GLN A 864 -13.45 22.29 23.14
C GLN A 864 -13.69 23.66 22.53
N ILE A 865 -14.19 23.66 21.29
CA ILE A 865 -14.78 24.85 20.67
C ILE A 865 -16.26 24.81 20.99
N GLN A 866 -16.72 25.80 21.73
CA GLN A 866 -18.11 25.92 22.16
C GLN A 866 -18.73 27.17 21.57
N THR A 867 -20.02 27.08 21.27
CA THR A 867 -20.80 28.17 20.69
C THR A 867 -21.99 28.48 21.60
N SER A 868 -22.41 29.75 21.61
CA SER A 868 -23.56 30.19 22.41
C SER A 868 -24.28 31.37 21.76
N PRO A 869 -25.63 31.35 21.66
CA PRO A 869 -26.39 32.53 21.25
C PRO A 869 -26.39 33.66 22.29
N ASN A 870 -26.18 33.35 23.57
CA ASN A 870 -26.42 34.25 24.71
C ASN A 870 -25.22 34.43 25.66
N GLY A 871 -24.12 33.72 25.43
CA GLY A 871 -22.90 33.79 26.23
C GLY A 871 -22.96 33.04 27.56
N THR A 872 -24.08 32.37 27.88
CA THR A 872 -24.27 31.66 29.16
C THR A 872 -24.55 30.17 28.98
N THR A 873 -25.30 29.80 27.94
CA THR A 873 -25.62 28.40 27.61
C THR A 873 -24.78 27.95 26.42
N TRP A 874 -23.92 26.95 26.62
CA TRP A 874 -22.89 26.57 25.66
C TRP A 874 -23.17 25.20 25.04
N THR A 875 -22.97 25.10 23.73
CA THR A 875 -22.99 23.83 22.99
C THR A 875 -21.60 23.57 22.41
N THR A 876 -21.08 22.36 22.60
CA THR A 876 -19.81 21.96 22.00
C THR A 876 -19.97 21.76 20.51
N ALA A 877 -19.29 22.59 19.72
CA ALA A 877 -19.23 22.49 18.27
C ALA A 877 -18.11 21.55 17.80
N ARG A 878 -17.01 21.46 18.57
CA ARG A 878 -15.88 20.57 18.30
C ARG A 878 -15.14 20.25 19.60
N SER A 879 -14.61 19.03 19.71
CA SER A 879 -13.65 18.64 20.75
C SER A 879 -12.33 18.27 20.08
N VAL A 880 -11.22 18.71 20.67
CA VAL A 880 -9.86 18.45 20.19
C VAL A 880 -9.07 17.83 21.33
N THR A 881 -8.32 16.77 21.04
CA THR A 881 -7.47 16.01 21.97
C THR A 881 -6.16 15.67 21.28
N GLY A 882 -5.06 15.60 22.03
CA GLY A 882 -3.73 15.35 21.45
C GLY A 882 -3.14 16.55 20.70
N GLY A 883 -3.60 17.77 20.98
CA GLY A 883 -3.03 18.98 20.40
C GLY A 883 -1.54 19.09 20.71
N ASN A 884 -0.77 19.66 19.78
CA ASN A 884 0.69 19.79 19.85
C ASN A 884 1.17 21.25 19.94
N GLY A 885 0.24 22.20 20.09
CA GLY A 885 0.53 23.64 20.06
C GLY A 885 0.70 24.16 18.65
N GLY A 886 1.29 25.36 18.50
CA GLY A 886 1.40 25.99 17.18
C GLY A 886 0.05 26.45 16.64
N GLU A 887 -0.31 26.07 15.41
CA GLU A 887 -1.56 26.51 14.77
C GLU A 887 -2.59 25.38 14.71
N ASP A 888 -3.76 25.60 15.30
CA ASP A 888 -4.93 24.74 15.13
C ASP A 888 -5.96 25.41 14.22
N ASP A 889 -6.22 24.77 13.08
CA ASP A 889 -7.14 25.29 12.08
C ASP A 889 -8.44 24.48 12.00
N ASN A 890 -9.45 24.92 12.73
CA ASN A 890 -10.68 24.17 12.93
C ASN A 890 -11.73 24.59 11.90
N THR A 891 -11.73 23.95 10.74
CA THR A 891 -12.70 24.19 9.64
C THR A 891 -13.96 23.31 9.75
N GLY A 892 -14.93 23.46 8.84
CA GLY A 892 -16.11 22.59 8.75
C GLY A 892 -17.14 22.79 9.86
N LEU A 893 -17.10 23.93 10.54
CA LEU A 893 -18.16 24.31 11.49
C LEU A 893 -19.41 24.74 10.72
N ASN A 894 -20.59 24.68 11.34
CA ASN A 894 -21.82 25.16 10.72
C ASN A 894 -22.82 25.64 11.79
N ASN A 895 -22.31 26.37 12.77
CA ASN A 895 -23.09 26.76 13.94
C ASN A 895 -23.52 28.23 13.79
N SER A 896 -24.82 28.49 13.88
CA SER A 896 -25.33 29.86 14.00
C SER A 896 -25.15 30.35 15.43
N THR A 897 -24.31 31.36 15.65
CA THR A 897 -23.92 31.77 17.00
C THR A 897 -23.46 33.23 17.09
N ARG A 898 -23.51 33.80 18.30
CA ARG A 898 -22.95 35.12 18.61
C ARG A 898 -21.68 35.03 19.45
N TYR A 899 -21.54 34.00 20.28
CA TYR A 899 -20.38 33.82 21.15
C TYR A 899 -19.64 32.53 20.81
N VAL A 900 -18.32 32.61 20.76
CA VAL A 900 -17.44 31.45 20.57
C VAL A 900 -16.47 31.38 21.73
N ARG A 901 -16.29 30.19 22.30
CA ARG A 901 -15.40 29.93 23.45
C ARG A 901 -14.48 28.77 23.17
N ILE A 902 -13.21 28.95 23.50
CA ILE A 902 -12.23 27.88 23.62
C ILE A 902 -12.21 27.47 25.08
N TYR A 903 -12.63 26.24 25.37
CA TYR A 903 -12.69 25.66 26.70
C TYR A 903 -11.60 24.60 26.84
N GLY A 904 -10.46 25.00 27.39
CA GLY A 904 -9.30 24.14 27.62
C GLY A 904 -9.54 23.17 28.78
N THR A 905 -9.36 21.88 28.51
CA THR A 905 -9.59 20.79 29.47
C THR A 905 -8.29 20.12 29.92
N THR A 906 -7.23 20.18 29.12
CA THR A 906 -5.91 19.66 29.47
C THR A 906 -4.82 20.53 28.83
N ARG A 907 -3.85 21.00 29.63
CA ARG A 907 -2.68 21.75 29.16
C ARG A 907 -1.64 20.82 28.56
N GLY A 908 -0.97 21.27 27.51
CA GLY A 908 0.15 20.55 26.88
C GLY A 908 1.50 20.80 27.53
N THR A 909 1.57 21.76 28.47
CA THR A 909 2.79 22.08 29.24
C THR A 909 2.45 22.32 30.71
N ALA A 910 3.46 22.55 31.56
CA ALA A 910 3.25 22.93 32.96
C ALA A 910 2.64 24.35 33.12
N TRP A 911 2.70 25.18 32.07
CA TRP A 911 2.19 26.54 32.03
C TRP A 911 0.68 26.59 31.76
N GLY A 912 0.09 27.79 31.73
CA GLY A 912 -1.31 28.02 31.37
C GLY A 912 -1.63 27.74 29.90
N TYR A 913 -2.82 28.11 29.46
CA TYR A 913 -3.16 28.21 28.03
C TYR A 913 -2.71 29.58 27.53
N SER A 914 -2.10 29.65 26.35
CA SER A 914 -1.65 30.93 25.80
C SER A 914 -1.88 31.02 24.29
N LEU A 915 -2.59 32.05 23.85
CA LEU A 915 -2.94 32.26 22.45
C LEU A 915 -2.40 33.59 21.95
N PHE A 916 -1.61 33.54 20.87
CA PHE A 916 -1.30 34.70 20.05
C PHE A 916 -2.53 35.14 19.26
N THR A 917 -3.28 34.20 18.66
CA THR A 917 -4.52 34.54 17.95
C THR A 917 -5.68 33.58 18.20
N PHE A 918 -6.88 34.15 18.27
CA PHE A 918 -8.19 33.47 18.29
C PHE A 918 -9.06 34.11 17.21
N GLU A 919 -9.18 33.44 16.07
CA GLU A 919 -9.83 33.94 14.87
C GLU A 919 -11.11 33.15 14.61
N VAL A 920 -12.18 33.84 14.20
CA VAL A 920 -13.48 33.24 13.89
C VAL A 920 -13.94 33.72 12.52
N TYR A 921 -14.34 32.80 11.64
CA TYR A 921 -14.81 33.11 10.29
C TYR A 921 -16.20 32.54 10.03
N GLY A 922 -16.99 33.24 9.21
CA GLY A 922 -18.37 32.91 8.90
C GLY A 922 -19.06 33.98 8.07
N SER A 923 -20.36 33.80 7.85
CA SER A 923 -21.25 34.71 7.11
C SER A 923 -22.41 35.22 7.96
#